data_AF-A0A3R8JN55-F1
#
_entry.id   AF-A0A3R8JN55-F1
#
_cell.length_a   1.000
_cell.length_b   1.000
_cell.length_c   1.000
_cell.angle_alpha   90.00
_cell.angle_beta   90.00
_cell.angle_gamma   90.00
#
_symmetry.space_group_name_H-M   'P 1'
#
loop_
_entity.id
_entity.type
_entity.pdbx_description
1 polymer ?
#
loop_
_entity_poly.entity_id
_entity_poly.type
_entity_poly.pdbx_seq_one_letter_code
_entity_poly.pdbx_strand_id
1 'polypeptide(L)'
;MQTIPIYSFLGDKENLKKNTRNLLLFYVGMLGLYAASRNVAKKHAENESIDENNKYLKNESIVSTSYEKFIKPTLDKVLAFVGLVVLFPLMAVIAIIVWVDDPGSIFFTQKRVGKDGHFFMLHKYRTMKRSAPHDIPTHQLENPEQYITKVGKFLRKTSLDELPQIWDIFRGKMSIIGPRPALWNQDDLVAERQKYGANSIYPGLTGLAQIQGRDELLISEKAKIDGEYVKILRLGGIRAFEQDIRCFIGTVGTVLKHDGVVEGGTGALQVSSNVCQTKKITSISIPSAGETGFEDYGHLKHFDIEKNREIRVLITGAGSYIGESFRRYTIEHYPNIAVDTIDMMDGSWRKADFSPYDCVFHVAGIAHTDLGKVSEETKAKYYAVNTDLAIETARKAKDSGVKQFILMSSMIIYGDSAPYGKEKVIDEHTIPAPMNVYGDSKWRADVGVRELQTDIFHVAILRPPMIYGCGAKGNYQTLAKLAKKFYFFPDVANSRSMLYIENLCEFVSLLTLSGESGIYFPQNFEYIKTAQMAKMISDVTGNRMKNIKILNIAVIVAQHIPGRISCLIDKAFGNFVYDQKLSRYEGLNYQITDIAESIRRTERIDTASNINNGVNILPNSNEINKDISEKKILMIASVASIIDLFNTDNINILLSLGYKVDVAANFEFGSITSQERVDEYKQELADHGITPFHVPIPRDVKDISNIINSYRIVKALIDTGNYNMIHCHSPIGGVVARLAAKEARKRGTKVIYTAHGFHFFSGASRKAWLLYYPIEKFCAGYTDLLITINQEDYKIGKTLGAKKTVYVPGIGVHIDEIKNLAVDRASKRAELSYQDSDFVFMSTGQVSLRKNHEVVIKAMALLQDHNIKYLIVGFGEEEKRLKRLVKELGVDNCVRFVGYRSDVKELLHVVDAFVFPSRQEGLPVALMEAMAVGLPIVASRIRGNVDLIADGVNGYLVDCDKPEQFTKAMEQIVCSDTSGMREANQRRINRFDTSAVNKKMTRLYETIA
;
A
#
# COMPACT_ATOMS: atom_id res chain seq x y z
N MET A 1 39.08 34.05 -53.26
CA MET A 1 38.15 32.89 -53.27
C MET A 1 38.69 31.86 -52.30
N GLN A 2 38.18 31.81 -51.07
CA GLN A 2 38.45 30.73 -50.12
C GLN A 2 37.17 29.92 -49.97
N THR A 3 37.19 28.69 -50.48
CA THR A 3 36.12 27.70 -50.31
C THR A 3 36.51 26.73 -49.19
N ILE A 4 35.64 26.68 -48.18
CA ILE A 4 35.70 25.83 -46.99
C ILE A 4 35.30 24.40 -47.39
N PRO A 5 36.08 23.33 -47.05
CA PRO A 5 35.58 21.97 -47.11
C PRO A 5 34.94 21.58 -45.77
N ILE A 6 33.67 21.17 -45.86
CA ILE A 6 32.84 20.61 -44.80
C ILE A 6 33.42 19.26 -44.38
N TYR A 7 34.13 19.22 -43.25
CA TYR A 7 34.48 18.01 -42.51
C TYR A 7 34.06 18.17 -41.05
N SER A 8 32.76 18.02 -40.77
CA SER A 8 32.25 17.91 -39.39
C SER A 8 30.81 17.37 -39.32
N PHE A 9 30.51 16.22 -39.94
CA PHE A 9 29.22 15.55 -39.69
C PHE A 9 29.27 14.03 -39.85
N LEU A 10 30.24 13.37 -39.20
CA LEU A 10 30.21 11.92 -39.02
C LEU A 10 30.51 11.58 -37.55
N GLY A 11 29.54 11.88 -36.70
CA GLY A 11 29.48 11.37 -35.34
C GLY A 11 29.25 9.86 -35.35
N ASP A 12 30.26 9.15 -34.86
CA ASP A 12 30.17 7.91 -34.11
C ASP A 12 29.32 6.76 -34.71
N LYS A 13 29.97 5.97 -35.58
CA LYS A 13 29.41 4.76 -36.21
C LYS A 13 28.93 3.71 -35.19
N GLU A 14 29.45 3.70 -33.96
CA GLU A 14 28.97 2.79 -32.91
C GLU A 14 27.61 3.23 -32.35
N ASN A 15 27.39 4.53 -32.15
CA ASN A 15 26.09 5.06 -31.75
C ASN A 15 25.04 4.86 -32.84
N LEU A 16 25.41 5.00 -34.12
CA LEU A 16 24.50 4.73 -35.23
C LEU A 16 24.10 3.25 -35.28
N LYS A 17 25.04 2.31 -35.09
CA LYS A 17 24.79 0.86 -35.00
C LYS A 17 23.98 0.48 -33.77
N LYS A 18 24.24 1.11 -32.61
CA LYS A 18 23.51 0.86 -31.36
C LYS A 18 22.08 1.39 -31.44
N ASN A 19 21.87 2.56 -32.06
CA ASN A 19 20.55 3.11 -32.32
C ASN A 19 19.78 2.30 -33.37
N THR A 20 20.42 1.85 -34.46
CA THR A 20 19.75 0.94 -35.42
C THR A 20 19.44 -0.41 -34.80
N ARG A 21 20.31 -0.98 -33.95
CA ARG A 21 20.04 -2.22 -33.24
C ARG A 21 18.91 -2.08 -32.21
N ASN A 22 18.87 -0.97 -31.47
CA ASN A 22 17.80 -0.66 -30.53
C ASN A 22 16.48 -0.38 -31.24
N LEU A 23 16.52 0.30 -32.40
CA LEU A 23 15.37 0.54 -33.25
C LEU A 23 14.85 -0.78 -33.85
N LEU A 24 15.75 -1.65 -34.31
CA LEU A 24 15.40 -2.98 -34.82
C LEU A 24 14.82 -3.87 -33.71
N LEU A 25 15.44 -3.89 -32.51
CA LEU A 25 14.92 -4.58 -31.33
C LEU A 25 13.56 -4.03 -30.89
N PHE A 26 13.36 -2.72 -30.99
CA PHE A 26 12.08 -2.07 -30.73
C PHE A 26 11.03 -2.50 -31.77
N TYR A 27 11.36 -2.51 -33.06
CA TYR A 27 10.45 -2.97 -34.12
C TYR A 27 10.12 -4.46 -34.01
N VAL A 28 11.11 -5.31 -33.72
CA VAL A 28 10.92 -6.76 -33.48
C VAL A 28 10.09 -6.99 -32.22
N GLY A 29 10.34 -6.21 -31.16
CA GLY A 29 9.54 -6.22 -29.93
C GLY A 29 8.09 -5.79 -30.19
N MET A 30 7.88 -4.74 -30.98
CA MET A 30 6.55 -4.26 -31.38
C MET A 30 5.82 -5.27 -32.28
N LEU A 31 6.52 -5.94 -33.20
CA LEU A 31 5.97 -7.03 -34.02
C LEU A 31 5.60 -8.26 -33.17
N GLY A 32 6.44 -8.63 -32.20
CA GLY A 32 6.16 -9.69 -31.24
C GLY A 32 4.97 -9.37 -30.34
N LEU A 33 4.88 -8.13 -29.85
CA LEU A 33 3.78 -7.66 -29.01
C LEU A 33 2.47 -7.56 -29.81
N TYR A 34 2.55 -7.12 -31.07
CA TYR A 34 1.43 -7.13 -32.02
C TYR A 34 0.96 -8.57 -32.28
N ALA A 35 1.87 -9.51 -32.52
CA ALA A 35 1.53 -10.92 -32.75
C ALA A 35 0.88 -11.57 -31.51
N ALA A 36 1.42 -11.32 -30.32
CA ALA A 36 0.87 -11.80 -29.06
C ALA A 36 -0.53 -11.20 -28.78
N SER A 37 -0.66 -9.89 -28.92
CA SER A 37 -1.93 -9.18 -28.74
C SER A 37 -2.98 -9.62 -29.76
N ARG A 38 -2.57 -9.89 -31.02
CA ARG A 38 -3.43 -10.44 -32.06
C ARG A 38 -3.93 -11.85 -31.71
N ASN A 39 -3.09 -12.69 -31.13
CA ASN A 39 -3.49 -14.03 -30.70
C ASN A 39 -4.48 -13.98 -29.52
N VAL A 40 -4.26 -13.08 -28.55
CA VAL A 40 -5.22 -12.84 -27.45
C VAL A 40 -6.54 -12.32 -27.98
N ALA A 41 -6.51 -11.35 -28.92
CA ALA A 41 -7.69 -10.82 -29.57
C ALA A 41 -8.47 -11.90 -30.33
N LYS A 42 -7.78 -12.78 -31.06
CA LYS A 42 -8.39 -13.90 -31.79
C LYS A 42 -9.11 -14.87 -30.85
N LYS A 43 -8.46 -15.26 -29.75
CA LYS A 43 -9.02 -16.18 -28.74
C LYS A 43 -10.25 -15.60 -28.03
N HIS A 44 -10.27 -14.28 -27.78
CA HIS A 44 -11.44 -13.62 -27.22
C HIS A 44 -12.58 -13.46 -28.24
N ALA A 45 -12.28 -13.22 -29.52
CA ALA A 45 -13.28 -13.10 -30.58
C ALA A 45 -14.00 -14.43 -30.88
N GLU A 46 -13.35 -15.57 -30.64
CA GLU A 46 -13.93 -16.92 -30.80
C GLU A 46 -14.94 -17.28 -29.69
N ASN A 47 -14.93 -16.59 -28.55
CA ASN A 47 -15.79 -16.86 -27.38
C ASN A 47 -17.09 -16.03 -27.33
N GLU A 48 -17.40 -15.23 -28.36
CA GLU A 48 -18.55 -14.32 -28.39
C GLU A 48 -19.61 -14.83 -29.42
N SER A 49 -20.39 -15.86 -29.09
CA SER A 49 -21.56 -16.27 -29.90
C SER A 49 -22.78 -15.39 -29.61
N ILE A 50 -22.94 -14.28 -30.35
CA ILE A 50 -23.94 -13.23 -30.06
C ILE A 50 -25.07 -13.15 -31.13
N ASP A 51 -24.95 -13.94 -32.20
CA ASP A 51 -25.83 -13.89 -33.39
C ASP A 51 -27.05 -14.84 -33.34
N GLU A 52 -27.33 -15.48 -32.21
CA GLU A 52 -28.57 -16.27 -32.05
C GLU A 52 -29.80 -15.38 -32.30
N ASN A 53 -30.65 -15.77 -33.26
CA ASN A 53 -31.87 -15.06 -33.69
C ASN A 53 -31.65 -13.65 -34.29
N ASN A 54 -30.50 -13.38 -34.93
CA ASN A 54 -30.23 -12.08 -35.57
C ASN A 54 -31.04 -11.87 -36.87
N LYS A 55 -32.03 -10.96 -36.82
CA LYS A 55 -32.94 -10.62 -37.93
C LYS A 55 -32.31 -9.82 -39.09
N TYR A 56 -31.06 -9.35 -38.94
CA TYR A 56 -30.40 -8.48 -39.92
C TYR A 56 -29.40 -9.20 -40.83
N LEU A 57 -29.19 -10.51 -40.66
CA LEU A 57 -28.25 -11.29 -41.46
C LEU A 57 -28.74 -11.43 -42.91
N LYS A 58 -27.89 -11.08 -43.88
CA LYS A 58 -28.12 -11.34 -45.31
C LYS A 58 -26.84 -11.86 -45.99
N ASN A 59 -27.01 -12.81 -46.90
CA ASN A 59 -25.95 -13.28 -47.81
C ASN A 59 -26.02 -12.53 -49.14
N GLU A 60 -25.42 -11.35 -49.22
CA GLU A 60 -25.15 -10.68 -50.49
C GLU A 60 -23.65 -10.63 -50.75
N SER A 61 -23.19 -11.22 -51.87
CA SER A 61 -21.79 -11.18 -52.29
C SER A 61 -21.48 -9.83 -52.93
N ILE A 62 -21.00 -8.88 -52.13
CA ILE A 62 -20.65 -7.54 -52.59
C ILE A 62 -19.18 -7.49 -53.02
N VAL A 63 -18.91 -6.86 -54.17
CA VAL A 63 -17.57 -6.66 -54.71
C VAL A 63 -16.79 -5.65 -53.84
N SER A 64 -15.80 -6.14 -53.08
CA SER A 64 -14.89 -5.33 -52.27
C SER A 64 -13.61 -4.98 -53.03
N THR A 65 -13.07 -3.77 -52.87
CA THR A 65 -11.78 -3.39 -53.47
C THR A 65 -10.58 -3.93 -52.70
N SER A 66 -9.39 -3.93 -53.32
CA SER A 66 -8.12 -4.28 -52.63
C SER A 66 -7.81 -3.35 -51.44
N TYR A 67 -8.21 -2.07 -51.52
CA TYR A 67 -8.04 -1.12 -50.43
C TYR A 67 -8.92 -1.48 -49.23
N GLU A 68 -10.20 -1.76 -49.46
CA GLU A 68 -11.16 -2.18 -48.42
C GLU A 68 -10.78 -3.53 -47.79
N LYS A 69 -10.33 -4.49 -48.61
CA LYS A 69 -10.06 -5.87 -48.15
C LYS A 69 -8.74 -6.04 -47.40
N PHE A 70 -7.69 -5.31 -47.81
CA PHE A 70 -6.33 -5.55 -47.30
C PHE A 70 -5.68 -4.30 -46.68
N ILE A 71 -5.75 -3.15 -47.34
CA ILE A 71 -4.98 -1.95 -46.92
C ILE A 71 -5.62 -1.32 -45.67
N LYS A 72 -6.91 -1.00 -45.73
CA LYS A 72 -7.63 -0.34 -44.64
C LYS A 72 -7.63 -1.14 -43.34
N PRO A 73 -7.96 -2.45 -43.30
CA PRO A 73 -7.91 -3.23 -42.05
C PRO A 73 -6.51 -3.31 -41.44
N THR A 74 -5.46 -3.30 -42.28
CA THR A 74 -4.07 -3.30 -41.81
C THR A 74 -3.72 -1.95 -41.18
N LEU A 75 -4.07 -0.85 -41.85
CA LEU A 75 -3.84 0.50 -41.36
C LEU A 75 -4.58 0.76 -40.04
N ASP A 76 -5.87 0.37 -39.97
CA ASP A 76 -6.69 0.50 -38.76
C ASP A 76 -6.07 -0.21 -37.56
N LYS A 77 -5.59 -1.46 -37.75
CA LYS A 77 -4.97 -2.24 -36.67
C LYS A 77 -3.64 -1.64 -36.20
N VAL A 78 -2.82 -1.16 -37.14
CA VAL A 78 -1.53 -0.53 -36.81
C VAL A 78 -1.75 0.78 -36.05
N LEU A 79 -2.63 1.64 -36.54
CA LEU A 79 -2.96 2.91 -35.89
C LEU A 79 -3.65 2.69 -34.53
N ALA A 80 -4.55 1.71 -34.42
CA ALA A 80 -5.16 1.35 -33.15
C ALA A 80 -4.13 0.82 -32.14
N PHE A 81 -3.17 0.00 -32.57
CA PHE A 81 -2.09 -0.47 -31.69
C PHE A 81 -1.20 0.67 -31.19
N VAL A 82 -0.78 1.57 -32.08
CA VAL A 82 -0.03 2.78 -31.71
C VAL A 82 -0.86 3.64 -30.75
N GLY A 83 -2.14 3.83 -31.04
CA GLY A 83 -3.08 4.54 -30.18
C GLY A 83 -3.19 3.92 -28.79
N LEU A 84 -3.35 2.59 -28.69
CA LEU A 84 -3.39 1.88 -27.41
C LEU A 84 -2.11 2.08 -26.61
N VAL A 85 -0.93 2.01 -27.23
CA VAL A 85 0.35 2.21 -26.53
C VAL A 85 0.52 3.66 -26.06
N VAL A 86 0.24 4.63 -26.93
CA VAL A 86 0.45 6.07 -26.64
C VAL A 86 -0.58 6.57 -25.63
N LEU A 87 -1.83 6.16 -25.73
CA LEU A 87 -2.92 6.61 -24.87
C LEU A 87 -3.08 5.75 -23.61
N PHE A 88 -2.33 4.64 -23.46
CA PHE A 88 -2.42 3.76 -22.30
C PHE A 88 -2.34 4.50 -20.95
N PRO A 89 -1.41 5.45 -20.72
CA PRO A 89 -1.34 6.16 -19.45
C PRO A 89 -2.61 6.97 -19.15
N LEU A 90 -3.15 7.65 -20.17
CA LEU A 90 -4.39 8.42 -20.05
C LEU A 90 -5.58 7.49 -19.79
N MET A 91 -5.69 6.40 -20.56
CA MET A 91 -6.72 5.37 -20.39
C MET A 91 -6.68 4.74 -19.00
N ALA A 92 -5.50 4.48 -18.45
CA ALA A 92 -5.34 3.93 -17.09
C ALA A 92 -5.78 4.94 -16.02
N VAL A 93 -5.48 6.23 -16.20
CA VAL A 93 -5.94 7.30 -15.29
C VAL A 93 -7.46 7.42 -15.34
N ILE A 94 -8.06 7.47 -16.53
CA ILE A 94 -9.53 7.51 -16.69
C ILE A 94 -10.16 6.27 -16.04
N ALA A 95 -9.58 5.08 -16.23
CA ALA A 95 -10.06 3.85 -15.62
C ALA A 95 -10.11 3.92 -14.08
N ILE A 96 -9.07 4.48 -13.46
CA ILE A 96 -9.02 4.69 -11.99
C ILE A 96 -10.09 5.72 -11.58
N ILE A 97 -10.21 6.82 -12.32
CA ILE A 97 -11.18 7.89 -12.01
C ILE A 97 -12.62 7.35 -12.07
N VAL A 98 -12.96 6.56 -13.09
CA VAL A 98 -14.27 5.89 -13.20
C VAL A 98 -14.52 4.94 -12.03
N TRP A 99 -13.50 4.19 -11.61
CA TRP A 99 -13.60 3.28 -10.46
C TRP A 99 -13.75 4.01 -9.12
N VAL A 100 -13.11 5.18 -8.95
CA VAL A 100 -13.23 6.00 -7.73
C VAL A 100 -14.60 6.69 -7.65
N ASP A 101 -15.14 7.16 -8.77
CA ASP A 101 -16.43 7.87 -8.81
C ASP A 101 -17.62 6.96 -8.51
N ASP A 102 -17.60 5.72 -9.02
CA ASP A 102 -18.55 4.65 -8.69
C ASP A 102 -17.83 3.30 -8.70
N PRO A 103 -17.48 2.69 -7.53
CA PRO A 103 -16.73 1.44 -7.48
C PRO A 103 -17.40 0.30 -8.25
N GLY A 104 -16.71 -0.25 -9.25
CA GLY A 104 -17.23 -1.37 -10.03
C GLY A 104 -16.55 -1.65 -11.37
N SER A 105 -17.28 -2.25 -12.32
CA SER A 105 -16.80 -2.47 -13.69
C SER A 105 -16.44 -1.16 -14.37
N ILE A 106 -15.19 -1.01 -14.77
CA ILE A 106 -14.68 0.23 -15.40
C ILE A 106 -15.26 0.40 -16.80
N PHE A 107 -15.43 -0.71 -17.50
CA PHE A 107 -15.98 -0.73 -18.85
C PHE A 107 -17.49 -0.96 -18.82
N PHE A 108 -18.17 -0.25 -19.71
CA PHE A 108 -19.54 -0.50 -20.13
C PHE A 108 -19.49 -1.18 -21.50
N THR A 109 -20.16 -2.31 -21.62
CA THR A 109 -20.24 -3.10 -22.85
C THR A 109 -21.68 -3.09 -23.35
N GLN A 110 -21.88 -2.88 -24.66
CA GLN A 110 -23.22 -2.83 -25.25
C GLN A 110 -23.27 -3.54 -26.60
N LYS A 111 -24.37 -4.27 -26.86
CA LYS A 111 -24.63 -4.93 -28.14
C LYS A 111 -24.89 -3.93 -29.26
N ARG A 112 -24.15 -4.03 -30.37
CA ARG A 112 -24.22 -3.13 -31.53
C ARG A 112 -24.28 -3.88 -32.85
N VAL A 113 -24.85 -3.23 -33.87
CA VAL A 113 -24.88 -3.74 -35.25
C VAL A 113 -23.54 -3.44 -35.92
N GLY A 114 -22.87 -4.49 -36.39
CA GLY A 114 -21.61 -4.49 -37.11
C GLY A 114 -21.77 -4.73 -38.60
N LYS A 115 -20.67 -5.09 -39.25
CA LYS A 115 -20.63 -5.36 -40.69
C LYS A 115 -21.60 -6.49 -41.06
N ASP A 116 -22.30 -6.32 -42.18
CA ASP A 116 -23.26 -7.26 -42.77
C ASP A 116 -24.41 -7.64 -41.81
N GLY A 117 -24.68 -6.78 -40.81
CA GLY A 117 -25.72 -7.00 -39.81
C GLY A 117 -25.30 -7.87 -38.62
N HIS A 118 -24.07 -8.38 -38.59
CA HIS A 118 -23.55 -9.17 -37.46
C HIS A 118 -23.45 -8.35 -36.18
N PHE A 119 -23.75 -8.96 -35.02
CA PHE A 119 -23.62 -8.27 -33.75
C PHE A 119 -22.20 -8.32 -33.17
N PHE A 120 -21.82 -7.28 -32.43
CA PHE A 120 -20.59 -7.27 -31.62
C PHE A 120 -20.78 -6.46 -30.32
N MET A 121 -19.92 -6.73 -29.32
CA MET A 121 -19.88 -5.95 -28.08
C MET A 121 -18.95 -4.75 -28.24
N LEU A 122 -19.52 -3.56 -28.12
CA LEU A 122 -18.80 -2.28 -28.10
C LEU A 122 -18.32 -1.94 -26.69
N HIS A 123 -17.07 -1.52 -26.54
CA HIS A 123 -16.49 -1.13 -25.25
C HIS A 123 -16.45 0.39 -25.07
N LYS A 124 -16.91 0.87 -23.91
CA LYS A 124 -16.79 2.26 -23.46
C LYS A 124 -16.36 2.33 -22.00
N TYR A 125 -15.92 3.49 -21.54
CA TYR A 125 -15.87 3.74 -20.10
C TYR A 125 -17.27 3.89 -19.55
N ARG A 126 -17.49 3.37 -18.33
CA ARG A 126 -18.76 3.54 -17.65
C ARG A 126 -18.95 5.01 -17.27
N THR A 127 -20.05 5.60 -17.73
CA THR A 127 -20.43 7.00 -17.47
C THR A 127 -21.74 7.13 -16.69
N MET A 128 -22.37 6.01 -16.34
CA MET A 128 -23.61 5.94 -15.55
C MET A 128 -23.41 5.08 -14.31
N LYS A 129 -24.20 5.34 -13.27
CA LYS A 129 -24.25 4.56 -12.03
C LYS A 129 -24.62 3.11 -12.32
N ARG A 130 -24.14 2.18 -11.49
CA ARG A 130 -24.51 0.75 -11.54
C ARG A 130 -26.02 0.47 -11.46
N SER A 131 -26.79 1.35 -10.84
CA SER A 131 -28.24 1.23 -10.74
C SER A 131 -29.00 1.58 -12.02
N ALA A 132 -28.31 2.04 -13.08
CA ALA A 132 -28.94 2.36 -14.34
C ALA A 132 -29.39 1.10 -15.10
N PRO A 133 -30.57 1.10 -15.75
CA PRO A 133 -31.02 0.00 -16.60
C PRO A 133 -29.99 -0.32 -17.70
N HIS A 134 -29.66 -1.60 -17.88
CA HIS A 134 -28.72 -2.04 -18.92
C HIS A 134 -29.42 -2.03 -20.30
N ASP A 135 -28.65 -1.73 -21.36
CA ASP A 135 -29.10 -1.79 -22.77
C ASP A 135 -30.29 -0.89 -23.21
N ILE A 136 -30.66 0.12 -22.42
CA ILE A 136 -31.64 1.14 -22.82
C ILE A 136 -30.90 2.41 -23.32
N PRO A 137 -31.27 2.97 -24.49
CA PRO A 137 -30.73 4.24 -24.96
C PRO A 137 -31.04 5.39 -23.98
N THR A 138 -30.09 6.32 -23.79
CA THR A 138 -30.25 7.45 -22.86
C THR A 138 -31.51 8.28 -23.12
N HIS A 139 -31.95 8.40 -24.38
CA HIS A 139 -33.16 9.16 -24.76
C HIS A 139 -34.48 8.43 -24.47
N GLN A 140 -34.43 7.15 -24.08
CA GLN A 140 -35.60 6.35 -23.68
C GLN A 140 -35.74 6.26 -22.15
N LEU A 141 -34.87 6.93 -21.39
CA LEU A 141 -34.96 7.02 -19.93
C LEU A 141 -35.75 8.27 -19.54
N GLU A 142 -36.75 8.12 -18.67
CA GLU A 142 -37.61 9.23 -18.21
C GLU A 142 -36.83 10.38 -17.54
N ASN A 143 -35.75 10.04 -16.81
CA ASN A 143 -34.84 11.02 -16.23
C ASN A 143 -33.40 10.50 -16.34
N PRO A 144 -32.68 10.83 -17.42
CA PRO A 144 -31.34 10.32 -17.67
C PRO A 144 -30.28 10.93 -16.74
N GLU A 145 -30.46 12.19 -16.34
CA GLU A 145 -29.48 12.95 -15.55
C GLU A 145 -29.24 12.34 -14.16
N GLN A 146 -30.25 11.70 -13.55
CA GLN A 146 -30.11 11.07 -12.23
C GLN A 146 -29.10 9.89 -12.20
N TYR A 147 -28.90 9.25 -13.36
CA TYR A 147 -28.05 8.07 -13.52
C TYR A 147 -26.65 8.41 -14.01
N ILE A 148 -26.41 9.59 -14.55
CA ILE A 148 -25.10 10.01 -15.05
C ILE A 148 -24.22 10.45 -13.86
N THR A 149 -22.99 9.94 -13.78
CA THR A 149 -22.07 10.35 -12.72
C THR A 149 -21.42 11.70 -13.06
N LYS A 150 -20.83 12.38 -12.06
CA LYS A 150 -20.17 13.68 -12.31
C LYS A 150 -18.99 13.54 -13.27
N VAL A 151 -18.20 12.48 -13.11
CA VAL A 151 -17.14 12.12 -14.07
C VAL A 151 -17.77 11.70 -15.40
N GLY A 152 -18.87 10.95 -15.38
CA GLY A 152 -19.58 10.51 -16.57
C GLY A 152 -20.02 11.64 -17.49
N LYS A 153 -20.56 12.73 -16.92
CA LYS A 153 -20.97 13.93 -17.68
C LYS A 153 -19.77 14.57 -18.41
N PHE A 154 -18.62 14.64 -17.75
CA PHE A 154 -17.38 15.15 -18.35
C PHE A 154 -16.84 14.23 -19.47
N LEU A 155 -16.80 12.91 -19.22
CA LEU A 155 -16.29 11.94 -20.19
C LEU A 155 -17.13 11.93 -21.48
N ARG A 156 -18.46 12.05 -21.36
CA ARG A 156 -19.39 12.17 -22.50
C ARG A 156 -19.16 13.45 -23.31
N LYS A 157 -19.06 14.60 -22.62
CA LYS A 157 -18.82 15.91 -23.27
C LYS A 157 -17.52 15.94 -24.07
N THR A 158 -16.49 15.26 -23.56
CA THR A 158 -15.15 15.20 -24.17
C THR A 158 -14.98 14.00 -25.11
N SER A 159 -15.99 13.11 -25.22
CA SER A 159 -15.90 11.83 -25.94
C SER A 159 -14.78 10.90 -25.46
N LEU A 160 -14.21 11.16 -24.27
CA LEU A 160 -13.17 10.31 -23.67
C LEU A 160 -13.73 8.95 -23.24
N ASP A 161 -15.05 8.82 -23.08
CA ASP A 161 -15.71 7.55 -22.81
C ASP A 161 -15.54 6.52 -23.95
N GLU A 162 -15.20 6.97 -25.15
CA GLU A 162 -15.08 6.13 -26.34
C GLU A 162 -13.68 5.56 -26.58
N LEU A 163 -12.68 6.00 -25.81
CA LEU A 163 -11.30 5.49 -25.96
C LEU A 163 -11.16 3.96 -25.89
N PRO A 164 -11.96 3.22 -25.08
CA PRO A 164 -11.89 1.75 -25.09
C PRO A 164 -12.24 1.12 -26.44
N GLN A 165 -12.96 1.82 -27.33
CA GLN A 165 -13.29 1.32 -28.68
C GLN A 165 -12.04 1.14 -29.57
N ILE A 166 -10.91 1.77 -29.25
CA ILE A 166 -9.64 1.52 -29.94
C ILE A 166 -9.26 0.03 -29.85
N TRP A 167 -9.64 -0.64 -28.74
CA TRP A 167 -9.53 -2.09 -28.61
C TRP A 167 -10.42 -2.84 -29.60
N ASP A 168 -11.64 -2.38 -29.85
CA ASP A 168 -12.58 -3.00 -30.81
C ASP A 168 -12.08 -2.88 -32.26
N ILE A 169 -11.39 -1.79 -32.58
CA ILE A 169 -10.69 -1.61 -33.87
C ILE A 169 -9.52 -2.59 -33.97
N PHE A 170 -8.71 -2.71 -32.92
CA PHE A 170 -7.57 -3.64 -32.89
C PHE A 170 -8.03 -5.11 -33.02
N ARG A 171 -9.16 -5.48 -32.38
CA ARG A 171 -9.81 -6.80 -32.52
C ARG A 171 -10.41 -7.05 -33.91
N GLY A 172 -10.53 -6.02 -34.75
CA GLY A 172 -11.12 -6.11 -36.08
C GLY A 172 -12.65 -6.23 -36.08
N LYS A 173 -13.32 -5.69 -35.05
CA LYS A 173 -14.79 -5.57 -34.99
C LYS A 173 -15.27 -4.18 -35.43
N MET A 174 -14.38 -3.19 -35.42
CA MET A 174 -14.61 -1.82 -35.88
C MET A 174 -13.47 -1.34 -36.79
N SER A 175 -13.67 -0.21 -37.45
CA SER A 175 -12.67 0.58 -38.19
C SER A 175 -12.45 1.93 -37.51
N ILE A 176 -11.34 2.62 -37.82
CA ILE A 176 -11.16 4.01 -37.38
C ILE A 176 -12.20 4.90 -38.07
N ILE A 177 -12.35 4.74 -39.39
CA ILE A 177 -13.27 5.51 -40.24
C ILE A 177 -14.35 4.60 -40.82
N GLY A 178 -15.60 4.86 -40.49
CA GLY A 178 -16.78 4.15 -40.97
C GLY A 178 -18.08 4.66 -40.33
N PRO A 179 -19.24 4.12 -40.70
CA PRO A 179 -20.52 4.49 -40.10
C PRO A 179 -20.51 4.20 -38.60
N ARG A 180 -20.91 5.15 -37.76
CA ARG A 180 -20.96 4.95 -36.30
C ARG A 180 -21.92 3.79 -35.95
N PRO A 181 -21.55 2.82 -35.08
CA PRO A 181 -22.33 1.60 -34.88
C PRO A 181 -23.74 1.87 -34.35
N ALA A 182 -24.77 1.36 -35.03
CA ALA A 182 -26.16 1.46 -34.60
C ALA A 182 -26.43 0.56 -33.37
N LEU A 183 -27.40 0.95 -32.54
CA LEU A 183 -27.90 0.06 -31.50
C LEU A 183 -28.63 -1.13 -32.11
N TRP A 184 -28.60 -2.27 -31.42
CA TRP A 184 -29.26 -3.49 -31.88
C TRP A 184 -30.80 -3.37 -32.00
N ASN A 185 -31.40 -2.37 -31.33
CA ASN A 185 -32.83 -2.09 -31.30
C ASN A 185 -33.24 -0.84 -32.12
N GLN A 186 -32.34 -0.24 -32.90
CA GLN A 186 -32.64 0.90 -33.78
C GLN A 186 -32.99 0.44 -35.20
N ASP A 187 -34.18 -0.14 -35.35
CA ASP A 187 -34.66 -0.72 -36.61
C ASP A 187 -34.71 0.29 -37.77
N ASP A 188 -35.09 1.54 -37.47
CA ASP A 188 -35.19 2.65 -38.41
C ASP A 188 -33.84 2.99 -39.06
N LEU A 189 -32.81 3.22 -38.26
CA LEU A 189 -31.47 3.57 -38.74
C LEU A 189 -30.80 2.39 -39.46
N VAL A 190 -30.99 1.16 -38.97
CA VAL A 190 -30.43 -0.04 -39.60
C VAL A 190 -31.06 -0.26 -40.97
N ALA A 191 -32.39 -0.12 -41.08
CA ALA A 191 -33.11 -0.23 -42.34
C ALA A 191 -32.73 0.88 -43.34
N GLU A 192 -32.62 2.14 -42.90
CA GLU A 192 -32.19 3.24 -43.77
C GLU A 192 -30.76 3.06 -44.28
N ARG A 193 -29.82 2.66 -43.41
CA ARG A 193 -28.44 2.36 -43.82
C ARG A 193 -28.35 1.20 -44.80
N GLN A 194 -29.27 0.25 -44.71
CA GLN A 194 -29.34 -0.86 -45.66
C GLN A 194 -29.63 -0.37 -47.08
N LYS A 195 -30.52 0.62 -47.25
CA LYS A 195 -30.87 1.19 -48.57
C LYS A 195 -29.64 1.76 -49.28
N TYR A 196 -28.71 2.33 -48.53
CA TYR A 196 -27.50 2.96 -49.05
C TYR A 196 -26.25 2.06 -48.98
N GLY A 197 -26.38 0.81 -48.54
CA GLY A 197 -25.28 -0.15 -48.42
C GLY A 197 -24.29 0.15 -47.28
N ALA A 198 -24.63 1.05 -46.36
CA ALA A 198 -23.75 1.46 -45.25
C ALA A 198 -23.47 0.33 -44.24
N ASN A 199 -24.38 -0.64 -44.09
CA ASN A 199 -24.19 -1.80 -43.21
C ASN A 199 -23.17 -2.83 -43.74
N SER A 200 -22.75 -2.72 -45.00
CA SER A 200 -21.83 -3.69 -45.65
C SER A 200 -20.35 -3.51 -45.30
N ILE A 201 -20.02 -2.47 -44.53
CA ILE A 201 -18.65 -2.15 -44.13
C ILE A 201 -18.54 -2.14 -42.61
N TYR A 202 -17.31 -2.20 -42.08
CA TYR A 202 -17.10 -2.13 -40.64
C TYR A 202 -17.57 -0.78 -40.07
N PRO A 203 -18.27 -0.78 -38.93
CA PRO A 203 -18.62 0.45 -38.26
C PRO A 203 -17.36 1.18 -37.77
N GLY A 204 -17.41 2.52 -37.77
CA GLY A 204 -16.30 3.40 -37.42
C GLY A 204 -16.39 3.95 -35.99
N LEU A 205 -15.23 4.25 -35.39
CA LEU A 205 -15.14 5.15 -34.23
C LEU A 205 -15.58 6.57 -34.62
N THR A 206 -15.19 7.00 -35.82
CA THR A 206 -15.66 8.21 -36.48
C THR A 206 -15.99 7.94 -37.95
N GLY A 207 -16.62 8.88 -38.65
CA GLY A 207 -17.05 8.72 -40.03
C GLY A 207 -17.46 10.03 -40.68
N LEU A 208 -17.85 9.97 -41.96
CA LEU A 208 -18.18 11.17 -42.73
C LEU A 208 -19.37 11.95 -42.14
N ALA A 209 -20.41 11.26 -41.67
CA ALA A 209 -21.53 11.88 -40.98
C ALA A 209 -21.11 12.56 -39.65
N GLN A 210 -20.08 12.05 -38.99
CA GLN A 210 -19.58 12.59 -37.72
C GLN A 210 -18.95 13.98 -37.89
N ILE A 211 -18.29 14.23 -39.01
CA ILE A 211 -17.62 15.52 -39.31
C ILE A 211 -18.53 16.52 -40.04
N GLN A 212 -19.71 16.11 -40.50
CA GLN A 212 -20.66 16.93 -41.28
C GLN A 212 -21.89 17.40 -40.49
N GLY A 213 -22.08 16.95 -39.25
CA GLY A 213 -23.24 17.34 -38.43
C GLY A 213 -23.51 16.44 -37.21
N ARG A 214 -22.82 15.30 -37.09
CA ARG A 214 -22.81 14.43 -35.90
C ARG A 214 -24.21 13.95 -35.48
N ASP A 215 -24.73 14.51 -34.39
CA ASP A 215 -26.01 14.12 -33.76
C ASP A 215 -27.16 15.07 -34.16
N GLU A 216 -26.89 16.11 -34.96
CA GLU A 216 -27.88 17.08 -35.47
C GLU A 216 -28.53 16.63 -36.80
N LEU A 217 -27.94 15.63 -37.48
CA LEU A 217 -28.46 15.10 -38.75
C LEU A 217 -29.67 14.19 -38.55
N LEU A 218 -30.69 14.34 -39.40
CA LEU A 218 -31.81 13.40 -39.45
C LEU A 218 -31.34 11.99 -39.87
N ILE A 219 -32.04 10.95 -39.42
CA ILE A 219 -31.67 9.54 -39.65
C ILE A 219 -31.48 9.23 -41.15
N SER A 220 -32.35 9.75 -42.00
CA SER A 220 -32.28 9.58 -43.46
C SER A 220 -31.04 10.25 -44.09
N GLU A 221 -30.73 11.48 -43.68
CA GLU A 221 -29.56 12.22 -44.16
C GLU A 221 -28.26 11.56 -43.71
N LYS A 222 -28.22 11.11 -42.45
CA LYS A 222 -27.10 10.37 -41.86
C LYS A 222 -26.81 9.08 -42.64
N ALA A 223 -27.86 8.29 -42.93
CA ALA A 223 -27.73 7.06 -43.69
C ALA A 223 -27.25 7.30 -45.13
N LYS A 224 -27.71 8.39 -45.77
CA LYS A 224 -27.25 8.79 -47.11
C LYS A 224 -25.77 9.17 -47.13
N ILE A 225 -25.32 9.98 -46.18
CA ILE A 225 -23.90 10.39 -46.04
C ILE A 225 -23.00 9.17 -45.77
N ASP A 226 -23.44 8.27 -44.90
CA ASP A 226 -22.73 7.01 -44.64
C ASP A 226 -22.61 6.16 -45.93
N GLY A 227 -23.64 6.15 -46.78
CA GLY A 227 -23.62 5.53 -48.10
C GLY A 227 -22.72 6.21 -49.13
N GLU A 228 -22.62 7.54 -49.11
CA GLU A 228 -21.67 8.30 -49.94
C GLU A 228 -20.22 7.94 -49.60
N TYR A 229 -19.93 7.79 -48.30
CA TYR A 229 -18.63 7.28 -47.86
C TYR A 229 -18.35 5.87 -48.41
N VAL A 230 -19.33 4.95 -48.38
CA VAL A 230 -19.17 3.60 -48.97
C VAL A 230 -18.85 3.68 -50.46
N LYS A 231 -19.50 4.56 -51.22
CA LYS A 231 -19.21 4.74 -52.64
C LYS A 231 -17.76 5.17 -52.86
N ILE A 232 -17.26 6.13 -52.08
CA ILE A 232 -15.87 6.60 -52.17
C ILE A 232 -14.89 5.49 -51.78
N LEU A 233 -15.18 4.75 -50.71
CA LEU A 233 -14.36 3.61 -50.26
C LEU A 233 -14.24 2.53 -51.35
N ARG A 234 -15.33 2.27 -52.08
CA ARG A 234 -15.38 1.30 -53.19
C ARG A 234 -14.74 1.79 -54.50
N LEU A 235 -14.40 3.08 -54.62
CA LEU A 235 -13.52 3.54 -55.72
C LEU A 235 -12.07 3.11 -55.49
N GLY A 236 -11.67 2.81 -54.24
CA GLY A 236 -10.34 2.34 -53.88
C GLY A 236 -9.22 3.35 -54.17
N GLY A 237 -7.97 2.87 -54.06
CA GLY A 237 -6.78 3.67 -54.38
C GLY A 237 -6.60 4.93 -53.51
N ILE A 238 -6.02 5.97 -54.10
CA ILE A 238 -5.65 7.22 -53.41
C ILE A 238 -6.90 7.98 -52.90
N ARG A 239 -8.00 7.98 -53.65
CA ARG A 239 -9.23 8.71 -53.27
C ARG A 239 -9.87 8.18 -51.99
N ALA A 240 -9.88 6.86 -51.79
CA ALA A 240 -10.38 6.25 -50.56
C ALA A 240 -9.49 6.62 -49.35
N PHE A 241 -8.17 6.65 -49.56
CA PHE A 241 -7.19 7.03 -48.55
C PHE A 241 -7.28 8.51 -48.15
N GLU A 242 -7.42 9.42 -49.12
CA GLU A 242 -7.64 10.85 -48.87
C GLU A 242 -8.92 11.11 -48.06
N GLN A 243 -9.99 10.38 -48.37
CA GLN A 243 -11.24 10.49 -47.64
C GLN A 243 -11.11 9.99 -46.19
N ASP A 244 -10.40 8.89 -45.95
CA ASP A 244 -10.10 8.41 -44.60
C ASP A 244 -9.26 9.43 -43.80
N ILE A 245 -8.24 10.04 -44.41
CA ILE A 245 -7.45 11.12 -43.78
C ILE A 245 -8.32 12.32 -43.45
N ARG A 246 -9.19 12.74 -44.38
CA ARG A 246 -10.09 13.88 -44.18
C ARG A 246 -11.02 13.65 -43.00
N CYS A 247 -11.60 12.45 -42.89
CA CYS A 247 -12.45 12.09 -41.75
C CYS A 247 -11.65 12.06 -40.45
N PHE A 248 -10.44 11.49 -40.46
CA PHE A 248 -9.58 11.43 -39.28
C PHE A 248 -9.21 12.82 -38.74
N ILE A 249 -8.68 13.71 -39.61
CA ILE A 249 -8.28 15.06 -39.24
C ILE A 249 -9.50 15.91 -38.86
N GLY A 250 -10.60 15.80 -39.61
CA GLY A 250 -11.84 16.52 -39.31
C GLY A 250 -12.37 16.19 -37.92
N THR A 251 -12.28 14.91 -37.52
CA THR A 251 -12.70 14.46 -36.19
C THR A 251 -11.87 15.09 -35.08
N VAL A 252 -10.56 15.19 -35.24
CA VAL A 252 -9.68 15.86 -34.25
C VAL A 252 -10.12 17.32 -34.07
N GLY A 253 -10.45 18.02 -35.16
CA GLY A 253 -10.97 19.38 -35.13
C GLY A 253 -12.31 19.51 -34.39
N THR A 254 -13.29 18.67 -34.70
CA THR A 254 -14.62 18.68 -34.07
C THR A 254 -14.56 18.31 -32.57
N VAL A 255 -13.75 17.33 -32.20
CA VAL A 255 -13.59 16.90 -30.79
C VAL A 255 -12.94 17.98 -29.93
N LEU A 256 -11.97 18.73 -30.48
CA LEU A 256 -11.31 19.82 -29.76
C LEU A 256 -12.19 21.07 -29.60
N LYS A 257 -13.12 21.31 -30.53
CA LYS A 257 -14.04 22.48 -30.48
C LYS A 257 -15.31 22.25 -29.65
N HIS A 258 -15.60 21.01 -29.24
CA HIS A 258 -16.85 20.61 -28.58
C HIS A 258 -18.14 20.89 -29.39
N ASP A 259 -18.05 21.09 -30.71
CA ASP A 259 -19.19 21.39 -31.57
C ASP A 259 -20.15 20.17 -31.69
N GLY A 260 -21.47 20.40 -31.55
CA GLY A 260 -22.54 19.45 -31.92
C GLY A 260 -22.82 18.27 -30.97
N VAL A 261 -22.54 18.37 -29.67
CA VAL A 261 -22.91 17.33 -28.68
C VAL A 261 -24.26 17.64 -28.03
N VAL A 262 -25.32 16.91 -28.43
CA VAL A 262 -26.66 16.99 -27.82
C VAL A 262 -26.93 15.72 -27.01
N GLU A 263 -27.19 15.84 -25.71
CA GLU A 263 -27.51 14.69 -24.85
C GLU A 263 -28.93 14.18 -25.15
N GLY A 264 -29.01 13.03 -25.84
CA GLY A 264 -30.28 12.46 -26.32
C GLY A 264 -30.59 12.96 -27.74
N GLY A 265 -30.80 12.03 -28.68
CA GLY A 265 -30.88 12.35 -30.11
C GLY A 265 -31.92 13.41 -30.47
N THR A 266 -31.61 14.14 -31.56
CA THR A 266 -32.42 15.13 -32.31
C THR A 266 -33.71 15.65 -31.67
N GLY A 267 -33.72 16.95 -31.33
CA GLY A 267 -34.94 17.77 -31.38
C GLY A 267 -35.65 18.13 -30.07
N ALA A 268 -34.94 18.48 -28.99
CA ALA A 268 -35.57 19.08 -27.82
C ALA A 268 -34.79 20.32 -27.31
N LEU A 269 -35.17 21.50 -27.81
CA LEU A 269 -34.87 22.79 -27.21
C LEU A 269 -36.15 23.26 -26.49
N GLN A 270 -36.10 23.34 -25.14
CA GLN A 270 -36.58 24.47 -24.33
C GLN A 270 -36.80 24.10 -22.83
N VAL A 271 -36.44 25.06 -21.97
CA VAL A 271 -36.96 25.39 -20.63
C VAL A 271 -36.14 25.06 -19.36
N SER A 272 -35.76 26.18 -18.71
CA SER A 272 -35.60 26.48 -17.28
C SER A 272 -34.29 26.15 -16.55
N SER A 273 -33.52 27.22 -16.39
CA SER A 273 -32.64 27.49 -15.26
C SER A 273 -33.45 27.65 -13.96
N ASN A 274 -33.02 27.01 -12.88
CA ASN A 274 -33.32 27.47 -11.53
C ASN A 274 -32.14 27.27 -10.59
N VAL A 275 -31.71 28.40 -10.03
CA VAL A 275 -30.62 28.62 -9.09
C VAL A 275 -31.07 28.20 -7.70
N CYS A 276 -30.26 27.41 -6.99
CA CYS A 276 -30.49 27.12 -5.57
C CYS A 276 -29.40 27.82 -4.72
N GLN A 277 -29.79 28.94 -4.11
CA GLN A 277 -29.03 29.68 -3.10
C GLN A 277 -28.91 28.85 -1.82
N THR A 278 -27.71 28.79 -1.25
CA THR A 278 -27.49 28.24 0.10
C THR A 278 -27.41 29.38 1.12
N LYS A 279 -28.31 29.32 2.11
CA LYS A 279 -28.49 30.27 3.21
C LYS A 279 -27.25 30.37 4.11
N LYS A 280 -26.87 31.61 4.44
CA LYS A 280 -25.97 32.00 5.54
C LYS A 280 -26.67 31.74 6.88
N ILE A 281 -25.95 31.17 7.85
CA ILE A 281 -26.31 31.18 9.27
C ILE A 281 -25.25 32.01 10.01
N THR A 282 -25.77 33.02 10.70
CA THR A 282 -25.32 33.90 11.80
C THR A 282 -24.22 33.36 12.71
N SER A 283 -23.39 34.15 13.43
CA SER A 283 -22.95 35.55 13.41
C SER A 283 -22.00 35.67 14.60
N ILE A 284 -20.70 35.67 14.34
CA ILE A 284 -19.71 36.37 15.16
C ILE A 284 -19.24 37.48 14.25
N SER A 285 -19.35 38.73 14.69
CA SER A 285 -18.90 39.89 13.94
C SER A 285 -17.38 39.84 13.82
N ILE A 286 -16.90 39.24 12.72
CA ILE A 286 -15.52 39.37 12.27
C ILE A 286 -15.38 40.83 11.80
N PRO A 287 -14.41 41.60 12.30
CA PRO A 287 -14.16 42.96 11.83
C PRO A 287 -13.97 42.96 10.31
N SER A 288 -14.42 44.01 9.65
CA SER A 288 -14.15 44.17 8.22
C SER A 288 -12.63 44.25 8.00
N ALA A 289 -12.13 43.71 6.89
CA ALA A 289 -10.70 43.55 6.62
C ALA A 289 -9.86 44.85 6.61
N GLY A 290 -10.49 46.02 6.77
CA GLY A 290 -9.82 47.32 6.91
C GLY A 290 -9.59 47.79 8.34
N GLU A 291 -10.12 47.10 9.37
CA GLU A 291 -10.03 47.54 10.78
C GLU A 291 -9.04 46.72 11.62
N THR A 292 -8.44 45.65 11.07
CA THR A 292 -7.48 44.81 11.80
C THR A 292 -6.05 45.24 11.49
N GLY A 293 -5.39 45.94 12.42
CA GLY A 293 -3.99 46.37 12.29
C GLY A 293 -3.06 45.26 11.78
N PHE A 294 -2.48 45.50 10.60
CA PHE A 294 -1.41 44.73 9.95
C PHE A 294 -0.07 45.45 10.10
N GLU A 295 0.13 46.19 11.20
CA GLU A 295 1.28 47.08 11.37
C GLU A 295 2.44 46.42 12.14
N ASP A 296 2.21 45.30 12.83
CA ASP A 296 3.23 44.59 13.64
C ASP A 296 3.74 43.32 12.94
N TYR A 297 4.34 43.48 11.75
CA TYR A 297 4.97 42.37 11.03
C TYR A 297 6.41 42.18 11.49
N GLY A 298 6.77 40.93 11.83
CA GLY A 298 8.10 40.61 12.32
C GLY A 298 9.24 40.96 11.36
N HIS A 299 9.02 40.90 10.05
CA HIS A 299 10.06 41.22 9.05
C HIS A 299 10.42 42.71 8.97
N LEU A 300 9.63 43.58 9.62
CA LEU A 300 9.91 45.01 9.77
C LEU A 300 10.71 45.31 11.05
N LYS A 301 10.96 44.30 11.89
CA LYS A 301 11.68 44.43 13.16
C LYS A 301 13.16 44.08 13.01
N HIS A 302 13.97 44.70 13.87
CA HIS A 302 15.36 44.33 14.11
C HIS A 302 15.46 43.51 15.39
N PHE A 303 16.20 42.40 15.35
CA PHE A 303 16.34 41.49 16.50
C PHE A 303 17.79 41.48 16.99
N ASP A 304 17.99 41.89 18.24
CA ASP A 304 19.25 41.66 18.96
C ASP A 304 19.02 40.54 19.98
N ILE A 305 19.71 39.41 19.81
CA ILE A 305 19.38 38.15 20.52
C ILE A 305 20.54 37.72 21.40
N GLU A 306 20.33 37.84 22.70
CA GLU A 306 21.21 37.26 23.71
C GLU A 306 21.00 35.74 23.78
N LYS A 307 21.77 34.99 22.99
CA LYS A 307 21.63 33.52 22.87
C LYS A 307 21.79 32.75 24.19
N ASN A 308 22.49 33.31 25.17
CA ASN A 308 22.78 32.67 26.46
C ASN A 308 21.76 33.01 27.56
N ARG A 309 20.73 33.82 27.26
CA ARG A 309 19.69 34.19 28.23
C ARG A 309 18.94 32.94 28.70
N GLU A 310 18.86 32.76 30.02
CA GLU A 310 18.07 31.68 30.60
C GLU A 310 16.58 32.00 30.51
N ILE A 311 15.79 31.04 30.02
CA ILE A 311 14.35 31.22 29.83
C ILE A 311 13.61 29.90 30.06
N ARG A 312 12.41 29.96 30.65
CA ARG A 312 11.52 28.80 30.80
C ARG A 312 10.35 28.86 29.84
N VAL A 313 10.12 27.78 29.11
CA VAL A 313 9.08 27.65 28.09
C VAL A 313 8.12 26.53 28.45
N LEU A 314 6.82 26.84 28.47
CA LEU A 314 5.76 25.84 28.59
C LEU A 314 5.16 25.54 27.22
N ILE A 315 5.24 24.29 26.78
CA ILE A 315 4.57 23.81 25.57
C ILE A 315 3.20 23.24 25.94
N THR A 316 2.14 23.81 25.38
CA THR A 316 0.79 23.24 25.54
C THR A 316 0.44 22.30 24.40
N GLY A 317 0.07 21.06 24.70
CA GLY A 317 -0.14 19.98 23.74
C GLY A 317 0.97 18.94 23.78
N ALA A 318 1.18 18.33 24.96
CA ALA A 318 2.14 17.26 25.17
C ALA A 318 2.01 16.13 24.12
N GLY A 319 3.13 15.63 23.61
CA GLY A 319 3.14 14.61 22.55
C GLY A 319 2.81 15.14 21.14
N SER A 320 2.61 16.45 20.96
CA SER A 320 2.46 17.04 19.63
C SER A 320 3.78 17.01 18.85
N TYR A 321 3.71 16.76 17.54
CA TYR A 321 4.91 16.64 16.70
C TYR A 321 5.81 17.88 16.74
N ILE A 322 5.23 19.08 16.64
CA ILE A 322 5.97 20.34 16.64
C ILE A 322 6.56 20.61 18.02
N GLY A 323 5.76 20.43 19.09
CA GLY A 323 6.22 20.63 20.46
C GLY A 323 7.38 19.70 20.85
N GLU A 324 7.25 18.40 20.57
CA GLU A 324 8.32 17.43 20.86
C GLU A 324 9.58 17.64 19.99
N SER A 325 9.41 18.13 18.76
CA SER A 325 10.56 18.49 17.91
C SER A 325 11.32 19.68 18.47
N PHE A 326 10.60 20.73 18.88
CA PHE A 326 11.18 21.92 19.50
C PHE A 326 11.87 21.60 20.83
N ARG A 327 11.23 20.80 21.69
CA ARG A 327 11.82 20.32 22.95
C ARG A 327 13.14 19.57 22.71
N ARG A 328 13.17 18.66 21.74
CA ARG A 328 14.40 17.91 21.43
C ARG A 328 15.50 18.81 20.87
N TYR A 329 15.12 19.71 19.97
CA TYR A 329 16.06 20.66 19.34
C TYR A 329 16.69 21.61 20.36
N THR A 330 15.91 22.12 21.31
CA THR A 330 16.39 23.02 22.38
C THR A 330 17.33 22.30 23.36
N ILE A 331 17.05 21.04 23.71
CA ILE A 331 17.97 20.23 24.54
C ILE A 331 19.36 20.12 23.88
N GLU A 332 19.41 20.00 22.55
CA GLU A 332 20.66 19.82 21.81
C GLU A 332 21.39 21.15 21.54
N HIS A 333 20.66 22.22 21.19
CA HIS A 333 21.25 23.46 20.67
C HIS A 333 21.15 24.67 21.60
N TYR A 334 20.21 24.66 22.56
CA TYR A 334 19.91 25.77 23.46
C TYR A 334 19.63 25.28 24.89
N PRO A 335 20.63 24.73 25.61
CA PRO A 335 20.44 24.17 26.94
C PRO A 335 19.99 25.20 27.99
N ASN A 336 20.13 26.50 27.70
CA ASN A 336 19.62 27.63 28.48
C ASN A 336 18.10 27.84 28.35
N ILE A 337 17.43 27.14 27.44
CA ILE A 337 15.96 27.14 27.28
C ILE A 337 15.43 25.88 27.99
N ALA A 338 14.89 26.05 29.19
CA ALA A 338 14.25 24.95 29.91
C ALA A 338 12.80 24.77 29.41
N VAL A 339 12.45 23.55 29.02
CA VAL A 339 11.16 23.25 28.36
C VAL A 339 10.36 22.23 29.16
N ASP A 340 9.17 22.63 29.58
CA ASP A 340 8.15 21.75 30.17
C ASP A 340 6.97 21.57 29.19
N THR A 341 6.24 20.47 29.31
CA THR A 341 5.07 20.18 28.46
C THR A 341 3.84 19.88 29.31
N ILE A 342 2.65 20.23 28.78
CA ILE A 342 1.38 19.95 29.45
C ILE A 342 0.32 19.41 28.49
N ASP A 343 -0.43 18.40 28.93
CA ASP A 343 -1.57 17.86 28.19
C ASP A 343 -2.80 18.75 28.38
N MET A 344 -3.53 18.97 27.29
CA MET A 344 -4.70 19.84 27.24
C MET A 344 -6.02 19.06 27.10
N MET A 345 -5.96 17.73 27.00
CA MET A 345 -7.11 16.87 26.66
C MET A 345 -8.12 16.71 27.80
N ASP A 346 -7.69 16.58 29.05
CA ASP A 346 -8.55 16.29 30.21
C ASP A 346 -8.94 17.53 31.03
N GLY A 347 -8.41 18.69 30.66
CA GLY A 347 -8.67 19.97 31.32
C GLY A 347 -7.90 20.21 32.62
N SER A 348 -7.05 19.28 33.07
CA SER A 348 -6.22 19.41 34.28
C SER A 348 -5.28 20.63 34.22
N TRP A 349 -4.81 20.99 33.01
CA TRP A 349 -3.96 22.15 32.75
C TRP A 349 -4.50 23.48 33.27
N ARG A 350 -5.83 23.63 33.41
CA ARG A 350 -6.45 24.85 33.97
C ARG A 350 -6.01 25.11 35.41
N LYS A 351 -5.68 24.05 36.16
CA LYS A 351 -5.19 24.11 37.55
C LYS A 351 -3.66 24.22 37.66
N ALA A 352 -2.93 24.02 36.56
CA ALA A 352 -1.47 24.13 36.58
C ALA A 352 -1.04 25.59 36.77
N ASP A 353 0.09 25.79 37.43
CA ASP A 353 0.70 27.10 37.63
C ASP A 353 1.57 27.48 36.43
N PHE A 354 1.26 28.63 35.82
CA PHE A 354 2.00 29.15 34.65
C PHE A 354 3.00 30.26 35.04
N SER A 355 2.98 30.74 36.29
CA SER A 355 3.85 31.82 36.75
C SER A 355 5.36 31.56 36.66
N PRO A 356 5.88 30.31 36.70
CA PRO A 356 7.32 30.06 36.55
C PRO A 356 7.85 30.21 35.12
N TYR A 357 6.99 30.40 34.11
CA TYR A 357 7.37 30.39 32.70
C TYR A 357 7.44 31.81 32.13
N ASP A 358 8.47 32.06 31.33
CA ASP A 358 8.61 33.33 30.59
C ASP A 358 7.82 33.31 29.29
N CYS A 359 7.70 32.14 28.66
CA CYS A 359 7.04 31.95 27.37
C CYS A 359 6.12 30.73 27.38
N VAL A 360 4.94 30.86 26.77
CA VAL A 360 4.05 29.73 26.46
C VAL A 360 4.01 29.51 24.95
N PHE A 361 4.43 28.33 24.50
CA PHE A 361 4.36 27.92 23.10
C PHE A 361 3.13 27.04 22.86
N HIS A 362 2.10 27.62 22.25
CA HIS A 362 0.82 26.96 22.03
C HIS A 362 0.76 26.20 20.71
N VAL A 363 0.89 24.87 20.81
CA VAL A 363 0.87 23.92 19.69
C VAL A 363 -0.34 22.97 19.73
N ALA A 364 -1.16 23.02 20.79
CA ALA A 364 -2.38 22.24 20.90
C ALA A 364 -3.36 22.63 19.77
N GLY A 365 -3.90 21.63 19.08
CA GLY A 365 -4.80 21.88 17.97
C GLY A 365 -5.13 20.64 17.16
N ILE A 366 -6.29 20.65 16.51
CA ILE A 366 -6.69 19.62 15.54
C ILE A 366 -6.18 20.04 14.17
N ALA A 367 -5.29 19.22 13.59
CA ALA A 367 -4.75 19.42 12.25
C ALA A 367 -5.50 18.58 11.20
N HIS A 368 -5.84 19.19 10.06
CA HIS A 368 -6.11 18.54 8.75
C HIS A 368 -6.78 17.15 8.76
N THR A 369 -8.04 17.03 9.23
CA THR A 369 -8.89 15.87 8.93
C THR A 369 -9.99 16.25 7.92
N ASP A 370 -10.21 15.35 6.95
CA ASP A 370 -11.01 15.47 5.72
C ASP A 370 -11.93 16.69 5.56
N LEU A 371 -11.57 17.56 4.62
CA LEU A 371 -12.31 18.78 4.20
C LEU A 371 -13.57 18.47 3.35
N GLY A 372 -14.20 17.31 3.57
CA GLY A 372 -15.46 16.94 2.94
C GLY A 372 -16.66 17.69 3.54
N LYS A 373 -17.87 17.11 3.42
CA LYS A 373 -19.03 17.58 4.20
C LYS A 373 -18.77 17.33 5.69
N VAL A 374 -18.17 18.31 6.36
CA VAL A 374 -17.90 18.28 7.80
C VAL A 374 -19.26 18.38 8.52
N SER A 375 -19.58 17.41 9.38
CA SER A 375 -20.76 17.49 10.24
C SER A 375 -20.69 18.72 11.16
N GLU A 376 -21.83 19.29 11.54
CA GLU A 376 -21.85 20.43 12.47
C GLU A 376 -21.13 20.13 13.79
N GLU A 377 -21.19 18.88 14.26
CA GLU A 377 -20.44 18.43 15.45
C GLU A 377 -18.92 18.53 15.26
N THR A 378 -18.40 18.12 14.10
CA THR A 378 -16.96 18.21 13.79
C THR A 378 -16.55 19.68 13.64
N LYS A 379 -17.41 20.54 13.07
CA LYS A 379 -17.13 21.99 13.01
C LYS A 379 -17.03 22.60 14.41
N ALA A 380 -17.95 22.28 15.30
CA ALA A 380 -17.93 22.75 16.69
C ALA A 380 -16.62 22.34 17.41
N LYS A 381 -16.17 21.10 17.22
CA LYS A 381 -14.88 20.62 17.78
C LYS A 381 -13.68 21.42 17.27
N TYR A 382 -13.66 21.80 15.99
CA TYR A 382 -12.58 22.63 15.44
C TYR A 382 -12.51 24.00 16.13
N TYR A 383 -13.64 24.69 16.30
CA TYR A 383 -13.65 25.99 16.98
C TYR A 383 -13.30 25.87 18.47
N ALA A 384 -13.87 24.89 19.18
CA ALA A 384 -13.58 24.67 20.59
C ALA A 384 -12.08 24.45 20.86
N VAL A 385 -11.40 23.66 20.01
CA VAL A 385 -10.00 23.29 20.23
C VAL A 385 -9.02 24.29 19.60
N ASN A 386 -9.25 24.76 18.37
CA ASN A 386 -8.29 25.63 17.69
C ASN A 386 -8.49 27.11 18.02
N THR A 387 -9.72 27.52 18.36
CA THR A 387 -10.06 28.92 18.66
C THR A 387 -10.21 29.14 20.16
N ASP A 388 -11.19 28.52 20.79
CA ASP A 388 -11.60 28.86 22.15
C ASP A 388 -10.52 28.47 23.17
N LEU A 389 -9.99 27.25 23.05
CA LEU A 389 -8.89 26.75 23.90
C LEU A 389 -7.62 27.61 23.76
N ALA A 390 -7.29 28.06 22.55
CA ALA A 390 -6.10 28.89 22.32
C ALA A 390 -6.24 30.26 23.01
N ILE A 391 -7.40 30.90 22.89
CA ILE A 391 -7.71 32.17 23.55
C ILE A 391 -7.74 32.00 25.07
N GLU A 392 -8.37 30.94 25.57
CA GLU A 392 -8.41 30.62 27.01
C GLU A 392 -7.00 30.42 27.59
N THR A 393 -6.16 29.67 26.87
CA THR A 393 -4.77 29.41 27.28
C THR A 393 -3.96 30.70 27.30
N ALA A 394 -4.11 31.57 26.29
CA ALA A 394 -3.44 32.85 26.23
C ALA A 394 -3.85 33.78 27.38
N ARG A 395 -5.14 33.82 27.74
CA ARG A 395 -5.62 34.58 28.91
C ARG A 395 -5.00 34.05 30.20
N LYS A 396 -5.00 32.73 30.41
CA LYS A 396 -4.35 32.13 31.59
C LYS A 396 -2.87 32.48 31.68
N ALA A 397 -2.14 32.42 30.56
CA ALA A 397 -0.73 32.80 30.51
C ALA A 397 -0.53 34.26 30.93
N LYS A 398 -1.33 35.17 30.37
CA LYS A 398 -1.33 36.59 30.72
C LYS A 398 -1.63 36.81 32.21
N ASP A 399 -2.69 36.20 32.73
CA ASP A 399 -3.12 36.33 34.12
C ASP A 399 -2.10 35.75 35.11
N SER A 400 -1.27 34.81 34.64
CA SER A 400 -0.19 34.20 35.44
C SER A 400 1.14 34.96 35.33
N GLY A 401 1.21 36.06 34.57
CA GLY A 401 2.41 36.89 34.44
C GLY A 401 3.47 36.38 33.45
N VAL A 402 3.12 35.42 32.58
CA VAL A 402 3.98 34.99 31.46
C VAL A 402 4.23 36.19 30.55
N LYS A 403 5.44 36.38 30.02
CA LYS A 403 5.80 37.56 29.21
C LYS A 403 5.46 37.41 27.74
N GLN A 404 5.59 36.21 27.19
CA GLN A 404 5.35 35.94 25.76
C GLN A 404 4.42 34.75 25.54
N PHE A 405 3.52 34.87 24.57
CA PHE A 405 2.67 33.78 24.10
C PHE A 405 2.83 33.58 22.59
N ILE A 406 3.30 32.40 22.19
CA ILE A 406 3.53 32.05 20.78
C ILE A 406 2.40 31.12 20.30
N LEU A 407 1.62 31.56 19.31
CA LEU A 407 0.53 30.78 18.71
C LEU A 407 0.91 30.21 17.33
N MET A 408 0.69 28.90 17.15
CA MET A 408 0.75 28.24 15.84
C MET A 408 -0.54 28.41 15.02
N SER A 409 -0.55 29.44 14.16
CA SER A 409 -1.50 29.64 13.06
C SER A 409 -1.04 28.90 11.79
N SER A 410 -1.48 29.28 10.60
CA SER A 410 -1.09 28.61 9.34
C SER A 410 -1.37 29.45 8.09
N MET A 411 -0.58 29.23 7.03
CA MET A 411 -0.80 29.78 5.69
C MET A 411 -2.21 29.53 5.12
N ILE A 412 -2.91 28.50 5.57
CA ILE A 412 -4.26 28.17 5.10
C ILE A 412 -5.31 29.27 5.40
N ILE A 413 -5.02 30.21 6.31
CA ILE A 413 -5.91 31.37 6.56
C ILE A 413 -6.05 32.25 5.32
N TYR A 414 -5.12 32.18 4.37
CA TYR A 414 -5.16 32.91 3.09
C TYR A 414 -5.90 32.14 1.99
N GLY A 415 -6.57 31.03 2.32
CA GLY A 415 -7.35 30.21 1.39
C GLY A 415 -6.55 29.10 0.69
N ASP A 416 -7.18 28.43 -0.28
CA ASP A 416 -6.58 27.30 -1.00
C ASP A 416 -5.55 27.72 -2.07
N SER A 417 -4.80 26.74 -2.59
CA SER A 417 -3.82 26.92 -3.68
C SER A 417 -4.48 27.42 -4.96
N ALA A 418 -3.73 28.17 -5.78
CA ALA A 418 -4.21 28.61 -7.08
C ALA A 418 -4.48 27.42 -8.02
N PRO A 419 -5.49 27.52 -8.92
CA PRO A 419 -5.64 26.57 -9.99
C PRO A 419 -4.36 26.44 -10.81
N TYR A 420 -4.07 25.24 -11.31
CA TYR A 420 -2.92 25.01 -12.18
C TYR A 420 -2.81 26.05 -13.31
N GLY A 421 -1.59 26.58 -13.49
CA GLY A 421 -1.26 27.64 -14.43
C GLY A 421 -1.43 29.07 -13.91
N LYS A 422 -1.98 29.28 -12.71
CA LYS A 422 -2.08 30.60 -12.06
C LYS A 422 -1.14 30.70 -10.86
N GLU A 423 -0.65 31.90 -10.58
CA GLU A 423 0.18 32.18 -9.41
C GLU A 423 -0.65 32.79 -8.28
N LYS A 424 -0.33 32.39 -7.04
CA LYS A 424 -0.84 33.01 -5.82
C LYS A 424 0.33 33.19 -4.87
N VAL A 425 0.75 34.44 -4.75
CA VAL A 425 1.81 34.90 -3.86
C VAL A 425 1.13 35.64 -2.72
N ILE A 426 1.49 35.29 -1.49
CA ILE A 426 1.04 36.00 -0.28
C ILE A 426 2.13 37.00 0.10
N ASP A 427 1.77 38.27 0.09
CA ASP A 427 2.61 39.41 0.48
C ASP A 427 2.01 40.14 1.70
N GLU A 428 2.64 41.23 2.11
CA GLU A 428 2.24 42.06 3.26
C GLU A 428 0.85 42.70 3.11
N HIS A 429 0.35 42.82 1.87
CA HIS A 429 -0.95 43.41 1.54
C HIS A 429 -2.04 42.34 1.36
N THR A 430 -1.67 41.06 1.38
CA THR A 430 -2.61 39.96 1.19
C THR A 430 -3.46 39.78 2.44
N ILE A 431 -4.77 39.85 2.27
CA ILE A 431 -5.74 39.75 3.37
C ILE A 431 -6.12 38.27 3.61
N PRO A 432 -6.14 37.77 4.86
CA PRO A 432 -6.67 36.45 5.19
C PRO A 432 -8.11 36.25 4.71
N ALA A 433 -8.35 35.15 4.00
CA ALA A 433 -9.63 34.75 3.46
C ALA A 433 -9.77 33.22 3.52
N PRO A 434 -10.05 32.64 4.70
CA PRO A 434 -10.10 31.20 4.88
C PRO A 434 -11.25 30.59 4.08
N MET A 435 -10.95 29.54 3.31
CA MET A 435 -11.95 28.86 2.45
C MET A 435 -12.61 27.64 3.12
N ASN A 436 -12.15 27.27 4.32
CA ASN A 436 -12.63 26.09 5.04
C ASN A 436 -12.61 26.29 6.56
N VAL A 437 -13.33 25.42 7.27
CA VAL A 437 -13.54 25.48 8.74
C VAL A 437 -12.22 25.44 9.52
N TYR A 438 -11.26 24.64 9.07
CA TYR A 438 -9.95 24.57 9.72
C TYR A 438 -9.21 25.91 9.63
N GLY A 439 -9.15 26.50 8.43
CA GLY A 439 -8.53 27.83 8.25
C GLY A 439 -9.26 28.92 9.00
N ASP A 440 -10.60 28.89 9.03
CA ASP A 440 -11.39 29.87 9.78
C ASP A 440 -11.12 29.77 11.29
N SER A 441 -11.08 28.56 11.85
CA SER A 441 -10.78 28.35 13.27
C SER A 441 -9.40 28.89 13.67
N LYS A 442 -8.39 28.73 12.80
CA LYS A 442 -7.03 29.25 13.01
C LYS A 442 -6.97 30.77 12.89
N TRP A 443 -7.71 31.34 11.93
CA TRP A 443 -7.80 32.79 11.77
C TRP A 443 -8.47 33.46 12.97
N ARG A 444 -9.56 32.87 13.49
CA ARG A 444 -10.24 33.39 14.67
C ARG A 444 -9.36 33.32 15.93
N ALA A 445 -8.56 32.26 16.07
CA ALA A 445 -7.59 32.14 17.15
C ALA A 445 -6.51 33.22 17.07
N ASP A 446 -5.94 33.41 15.88
CA ASP A 446 -4.93 34.42 15.54
C ASP A 446 -5.39 35.83 15.92
N VAL A 447 -6.61 36.22 15.50
CA VAL A 447 -7.20 37.51 15.89
C VAL A 447 -7.44 37.56 17.40
N GLY A 448 -8.09 36.54 17.98
CA GLY A 448 -8.52 36.57 19.37
C GLY A 448 -7.38 36.58 20.40
N VAL A 449 -6.22 35.97 20.12
CA VAL A 449 -5.06 36.09 21.03
C VAL A 449 -4.34 37.42 20.88
N ARG A 450 -4.32 38.02 19.68
CA ARG A 450 -3.69 39.34 19.47
C ARG A 450 -4.39 40.45 20.24
N GLU A 451 -5.70 40.35 20.42
CA GLU A 451 -6.47 41.27 21.28
C GLU A 451 -6.01 41.26 22.75
N LEU A 452 -5.28 40.23 23.18
CA LEU A 452 -4.75 40.12 24.55
C LEU A 452 -3.38 40.79 24.72
N GLN A 453 -2.71 41.17 23.62
CA GLN A 453 -1.38 41.79 23.64
C GLN A 453 -1.39 43.09 24.44
N THR A 454 -0.31 43.32 25.19
CA THR A 454 -0.04 44.55 25.95
C THR A 454 1.47 44.80 25.99
N ASP A 455 1.91 45.95 26.50
CA ASP A 455 3.34 46.29 26.65
C ASP A 455 4.13 45.32 27.55
N ILE A 456 3.44 44.48 28.33
CA ILE A 456 4.04 43.48 29.23
C ILE A 456 3.71 42.03 28.84
N PHE A 457 2.80 41.83 27.89
CA PHE A 457 2.35 40.52 27.42
C PHE A 457 2.41 40.50 25.90
N HIS A 458 3.49 39.95 25.36
CA HIS A 458 3.77 39.93 23.94
C HIS A 458 3.15 38.70 23.28
N VAL A 459 2.43 38.91 22.18
CA VAL A 459 1.80 37.82 21.42
C VAL A 459 2.51 37.68 20.09
N ALA A 460 3.05 36.50 19.82
CA ALA A 460 3.70 36.17 18.56
C ALA A 460 2.87 35.14 17.78
N ILE A 461 2.56 35.47 16.53
CA ILE A 461 1.75 34.63 15.65
C ILE A 461 2.62 34.01 14.57
N LEU A 462 2.68 32.68 14.53
CA LEU A 462 3.38 31.95 13.48
C LEU A 462 2.41 31.48 12.40
N ARG A 463 2.61 31.92 11.16
CA ARG A 463 1.83 31.50 9.98
C ARG A 463 2.72 30.67 9.02
N PRO A 464 3.17 29.47 9.43
CA PRO A 464 4.04 28.66 8.58
C PRO A 464 3.28 28.10 7.36
N PRO A 465 3.99 27.82 6.25
CA PRO A 465 3.50 27.00 5.16
C PRO A 465 3.48 25.51 5.57
N MET A 466 3.49 24.59 4.61
CA MET A 466 3.54 23.16 4.92
C MET A 466 4.85 22.80 5.63
N ILE A 467 4.73 22.29 6.86
CA ILE A 467 5.86 21.81 7.65
C ILE A 467 6.18 20.36 7.26
N TYR A 468 7.47 20.03 7.11
CA TYR A 468 7.94 18.67 6.86
C TYR A 468 9.20 18.35 7.67
N GLY A 469 9.47 17.05 7.85
CA GLY A 469 10.54 16.54 8.70
C GLY A 469 10.32 15.06 9.04
N CYS A 470 11.32 14.40 9.63
CA CYS A 470 11.19 13.01 10.06
C CYS A 470 10.03 12.88 11.06
N GLY A 471 9.02 12.05 10.74
CA GLY A 471 7.82 11.87 11.58
C GLY A 471 6.70 12.90 11.38
N ALA A 472 6.91 13.94 10.55
CA ALA A 472 5.88 14.94 10.26
C ALA A 472 4.65 14.31 9.60
N LYS A 473 3.45 14.58 10.11
CA LYS A 473 2.17 14.12 9.53
C LYS A 473 1.69 15.06 8.43
N GLY A 474 0.90 14.57 7.47
CA GLY A 474 0.23 15.41 6.45
C GLY A 474 0.66 15.18 5.01
N ASN A 475 0.45 16.19 4.14
CA ASN A 475 0.55 16.04 2.67
C ASN A 475 1.96 15.66 2.17
N TYR A 476 3.01 16.08 2.88
CA TYR A 476 4.38 15.64 2.58
C TYR A 476 4.49 14.11 2.57
N GLN A 477 3.92 13.41 3.57
CA GLN A 477 3.99 11.95 3.64
C GLN A 477 3.27 11.28 2.46
N THR A 478 2.16 11.85 2.01
CA THR A 478 1.44 11.37 0.83
C THR A 478 2.32 11.53 -0.41
N LEU A 479 2.95 12.69 -0.60
CA LEU A 479 3.89 12.91 -1.69
C LEU A 479 5.08 11.95 -1.61
N ALA A 480 5.67 11.77 -0.44
CA ALA A 480 6.79 10.86 -0.22
C ALA A 480 6.42 9.40 -0.52
N LYS A 481 5.22 8.95 -0.12
CA LYS A 481 4.71 7.62 -0.47
C LYS A 481 4.56 7.44 -1.98
N LEU A 482 4.04 8.45 -2.69
CA LEU A 482 3.95 8.43 -4.15
C LEU A 482 5.33 8.41 -4.80
N ALA A 483 6.23 9.27 -4.31
CA ALA A 483 7.62 9.37 -4.76
C ALA A 483 8.39 8.06 -4.62
N LYS A 484 8.17 7.34 -3.52
CA LYS A 484 8.80 6.03 -3.25
C LYS A 484 8.21 4.89 -4.07
N LYS A 485 7.00 5.04 -4.63
CA LYS A 485 6.26 3.98 -5.30
C LYS A 485 6.35 4.04 -6.82
N PHE A 486 6.29 5.24 -7.39
CA PHE A 486 6.16 5.41 -8.83
C PHE A 486 7.50 5.70 -9.50
N TYR A 487 7.74 5.05 -10.65
CA TYR A 487 8.94 5.29 -11.45
C TYR A 487 8.83 6.52 -12.35
N PHE A 488 7.61 6.94 -12.67
CA PHE A 488 7.33 8.13 -13.48
C PHE A 488 6.47 9.12 -12.70
N PHE A 489 6.80 10.40 -12.79
CA PHE A 489 6.05 11.48 -12.14
C PHE A 489 5.79 12.63 -13.13
N PRO A 490 4.64 13.34 -13.05
CA PRO A 490 4.39 14.50 -13.90
C PRO A 490 5.41 15.61 -13.68
N ASP A 491 5.98 16.14 -14.77
CA ASP A 491 6.94 17.26 -14.73
C ASP A 491 6.21 18.60 -14.85
N VAL A 492 5.40 18.91 -13.85
CA VAL A 492 4.56 20.13 -13.82
C VAL A 492 5.34 21.29 -13.20
N ALA A 493 5.29 22.45 -13.86
CA ALA A 493 5.85 23.69 -13.32
C ALA A 493 4.93 24.24 -12.22
N ASN A 494 5.47 24.39 -11.00
CA ASN A 494 4.81 25.06 -9.88
C ASN A 494 5.84 25.50 -8.83
N SER A 495 5.46 26.42 -7.93
CA SER A 495 6.30 26.91 -6.83
C SER A 495 5.56 26.80 -5.50
N ARG A 496 6.26 26.31 -4.48
CA ARG A 496 5.72 26.08 -3.14
C ARG A 496 6.65 26.59 -2.05
N SER A 497 6.06 27.30 -1.09
CA SER A 497 6.68 27.57 0.19
C SER A 497 6.55 26.35 1.09
N MET A 498 7.64 26.02 1.76
CA MET A 498 7.78 24.85 2.63
C MET A 498 8.58 25.26 3.85
N LEU A 499 8.41 24.57 4.98
CA LEU A 499 9.21 24.82 6.17
C LEU A 499 9.73 23.51 6.75
N TYR A 500 11.05 23.35 6.79
CA TYR A 500 11.67 22.21 7.44
C TYR A 500 11.57 22.35 8.97
N ILE A 501 11.33 21.23 9.66
CA ILE A 501 11.07 21.23 11.10
C ILE A 501 12.21 21.83 11.94
N GLU A 502 13.48 21.59 11.60
CA GLU A 502 14.60 22.15 12.37
C GLU A 502 14.74 23.66 12.14
N ASN A 503 14.49 24.15 10.92
CA ASN A 503 14.43 25.59 10.65
C ASN A 503 13.30 26.25 11.46
N LEU A 504 12.15 25.58 11.62
CA LEU A 504 11.09 26.06 12.51
C LEU A 504 11.54 26.07 13.98
N CYS A 505 12.23 25.03 14.44
CA CYS A 505 12.70 24.96 15.81
C CYS A 505 13.74 26.04 16.13
N GLU A 506 14.67 26.30 15.20
CA GLU A 506 15.60 27.42 15.28
C GLU A 506 14.84 28.76 15.36
N PHE A 507 13.85 28.95 14.49
CA PHE A 507 13.04 30.17 14.48
C PHE A 507 12.33 30.41 15.82
N VAL A 508 11.67 29.38 16.36
CA VAL A 508 10.95 29.47 17.64
C VAL A 508 11.93 29.69 18.79
N SER A 509 13.12 29.08 18.76
CA SER A 509 14.15 29.25 19.81
C SER A 509 14.59 30.71 19.88
N LEU A 510 14.95 31.28 18.72
CA LEU A 510 15.40 32.66 18.64
C LEU A 510 14.28 33.67 18.94
N LEU A 511 13.05 33.39 18.51
CA LEU A 511 11.88 34.23 18.82
C LEU A 511 11.52 34.21 20.31
N THR A 512 11.73 33.07 20.98
CA THR A 512 11.52 32.95 22.42
C THR A 512 12.57 33.74 23.20
N LEU A 513 13.83 33.70 22.76
CA LEU A 513 14.93 34.46 23.36
C LEU A 513 14.77 35.98 23.19
N SER A 514 14.26 36.43 22.02
CA SER A 514 13.96 37.85 21.81
C SER A 514 12.79 38.32 22.68
N GLY A 515 11.78 37.46 22.88
CA GLY A 515 10.57 37.82 23.63
C GLY A 515 9.64 38.78 22.87
N GLU A 516 9.86 38.99 21.57
CA GLU A 516 9.13 39.95 20.75
C GLU A 516 7.69 39.51 20.39
N SER A 517 6.81 40.49 20.17
CA SER A 517 5.46 40.28 19.60
C SER A 517 5.47 40.32 18.07
N GLY A 518 4.34 39.97 17.44
CA GLY A 518 4.08 40.29 16.05
C GLY A 518 3.70 39.09 15.20
N ILE A 519 3.57 39.33 13.89
CA ILE A 519 3.14 38.31 12.91
C ILE A 519 4.33 37.86 12.07
N TYR A 520 4.55 36.55 12.03
CA TYR A 520 5.71 35.93 11.41
C TYR A 520 5.31 34.85 10.38
N PHE A 521 6.08 34.80 9.29
CA PHE A 521 5.91 33.92 8.14
C PHE A 521 7.17 33.06 7.91
N PRO A 522 7.55 32.17 8.85
CA PRO A 522 8.74 31.36 8.67
C PRO A 522 8.58 30.41 7.46
N GLN A 523 9.58 30.36 6.58
CA GLN A 523 9.65 29.42 5.45
C GLN A 523 11.11 29.07 5.13
N ASN A 524 11.35 28.04 4.33
CA ASN A 524 12.68 27.76 3.78
C ASN A 524 13.11 28.82 2.77
N PHE A 525 14.42 29.01 2.62
CA PHE A 525 14.98 30.00 1.70
C PHE A 525 14.59 29.75 0.23
N GLU A 526 14.43 28.48 -0.16
CA GLU A 526 14.10 28.10 -1.53
C GLU A 526 12.60 27.85 -1.71
N TYR A 527 12.06 28.30 -2.84
CA TYR A 527 10.84 27.71 -3.38
C TYR A 527 11.15 26.36 -4.03
N ILE A 528 10.21 25.41 -3.91
CA ILE A 528 10.37 24.08 -4.49
C ILE A 528 9.25 23.71 -5.45
N LYS A 529 9.61 23.06 -6.57
CA LYS A 529 8.66 22.42 -7.49
C LYS A 529 8.23 21.08 -6.91
N THR A 530 6.94 20.75 -6.94
CA THR A 530 6.44 19.46 -6.42
C THR A 530 7.11 18.27 -7.11
N ALA A 531 7.32 18.35 -8.43
CA ALA A 531 8.01 17.31 -9.19
C ALA A 531 9.51 17.18 -8.83
N GLN A 532 10.16 18.29 -8.48
CA GLN A 532 11.55 18.28 -8.01
C GLN A 532 11.66 17.69 -6.61
N MET A 533 10.72 18.05 -5.73
CA MET A 533 10.63 17.50 -4.38
C MET A 533 10.39 15.98 -4.40
N ALA A 534 9.44 15.51 -5.21
CA ALA A 534 9.19 14.08 -5.39
C ALA A 534 10.43 13.34 -5.90
N LYS A 535 11.16 13.95 -6.85
CA LYS A 535 12.41 13.39 -7.36
C LYS A 535 13.50 13.32 -6.28
N MET A 536 13.72 14.40 -5.52
CA MET A 536 14.69 14.42 -4.42
C MET A 536 14.39 13.34 -3.38
N ILE A 537 13.12 13.17 -3.00
CA ILE A 537 12.68 12.09 -2.09
C ILE A 537 12.99 10.70 -2.70
N SER A 538 12.67 10.50 -3.98
CA SER A 538 12.97 9.24 -4.68
C SER A 538 14.48 8.95 -4.70
N ASP A 539 15.30 9.94 -5.04
CA ASP A 539 16.75 9.80 -5.15
C ASP A 539 17.38 9.44 -3.80
N VAL A 540 16.96 10.10 -2.71
CA VAL A 540 17.42 9.78 -1.33
C VAL A 540 16.99 8.38 -0.90
N THR A 541 15.78 7.95 -1.26
CA THR A 541 15.28 6.61 -0.91
C THR A 541 15.77 5.48 -1.81
N GLY A 542 16.62 5.79 -2.80
CA GLY A 542 17.23 4.82 -3.71
C GLY A 542 16.33 4.33 -4.85
N ASN A 543 15.22 5.03 -5.10
CA ASN A 543 14.35 4.82 -6.25
C ASN A 543 14.79 5.71 -7.41
N ARG A 544 14.65 5.22 -8.65
CA ARG A 544 15.04 5.98 -9.87
C ARG A 544 13.83 6.63 -10.54
N MET A 545 13.14 7.54 -9.84
CA MET A 545 12.04 8.30 -10.43
C MET A 545 12.51 9.18 -11.60
N LYS A 546 11.72 9.21 -12.67
CA LYS A 546 11.89 10.13 -13.79
C LYS A 546 10.68 11.03 -13.93
N ASN A 547 10.92 12.33 -14.04
CA ASN A 547 9.88 13.30 -14.36
C ASN A 547 9.64 13.27 -15.87
N ILE A 548 8.38 13.13 -16.30
CA ILE A 548 8.01 13.02 -17.73
C ILE A 548 6.88 14.00 -18.06
N LYS A 549 7.14 14.87 -19.05
CA LYS A 549 6.19 15.89 -19.52
C LYS A 549 4.91 15.32 -20.15
N ILE A 550 4.94 14.13 -20.75
CA ILE A 550 3.72 13.55 -21.36
C ILE A 550 2.63 13.27 -20.32
N LEU A 551 3.01 13.04 -19.06
CA LEU A 551 2.06 12.86 -17.97
C LEU A 551 1.38 14.17 -17.56
N ASN A 552 1.89 15.33 -17.99
CA ASN A 552 1.25 16.62 -17.71
C ASN A 552 -0.14 16.71 -18.38
N ILE A 553 -0.35 16.02 -19.51
CA ILE A 553 -1.66 15.93 -20.16
C ILE A 553 -2.69 15.31 -19.19
N ALA A 554 -2.30 14.27 -18.45
CA ALA A 554 -3.16 13.65 -17.46
C ALA A 554 -3.48 14.60 -16.29
N VAL A 555 -2.52 15.42 -15.86
CA VAL A 555 -2.74 16.44 -14.82
C VAL A 555 -3.71 17.53 -15.31
N ILE A 556 -3.54 18.00 -16.55
CA ILE A 556 -4.45 19.00 -17.17
C ILE A 556 -5.87 18.46 -17.26
N VAL A 557 -6.04 17.23 -17.74
CA VAL A 557 -7.36 16.58 -17.80
C VAL A 557 -7.93 16.45 -16.40
N ALA A 558 -7.16 15.95 -15.44
CA ALA A 558 -7.61 15.75 -14.06
C ALA A 558 -8.02 17.07 -13.37
N GLN A 559 -7.38 18.20 -13.68
CA GLN A 559 -7.75 19.51 -13.14
C GLN A 559 -9.16 19.94 -13.55
N HIS A 560 -9.60 19.60 -14.76
CA HIS A 560 -10.92 19.98 -15.27
C HIS A 560 -12.03 19.04 -14.79
N ILE A 561 -11.70 17.99 -14.04
CA ILE A 561 -12.67 17.05 -13.48
C ILE A 561 -13.23 17.61 -12.17
N PRO A 562 -14.54 17.89 -12.10
CA PRO A 562 -15.14 18.57 -10.95
C PRO A 562 -15.08 17.72 -9.67
N GLY A 563 -15.02 18.39 -8.52
CA GLY A 563 -15.12 17.76 -7.20
C GLY A 563 -13.77 17.55 -6.52
N ARG A 564 -13.56 16.38 -5.90
CA ARG A 564 -12.35 16.11 -5.10
C ARG A 564 -11.08 16.04 -5.94
N ILE A 565 -11.19 15.66 -7.21
CA ILE A 565 -10.04 15.42 -8.08
C ILE A 565 -9.35 16.73 -8.44
N SER A 566 -10.08 17.74 -8.93
CA SER A 566 -9.51 19.06 -9.21
C SER A 566 -8.85 19.68 -7.97
N CYS A 567 -9.52 19.60 -6.81
CA CYS A 567 -8.97 20.11 -5.54
C CYS A 567 -7.63 19.45 -5.15
N LEU A 568 -7.49 18.13 -5.37
CA LEU A 568 -6.23 17.44 -5.10
C LEU A 568 -5.13 17.83 -6.09
N ILE A 569 -5.47 18.04 -7.36
CA ILE A 569 -4.52 18.50 -8.38
C ILE A 569 -4.03 19.92 -8.05
N ASP A 570 -4.93 20.85 -7.70
CA ASP A 570 -4.55 22.21 -7.32
C ASP A 570 -3.71 22.21 -6.03
N LYS A 571 -4.01 21.33 -5.06
CA LYS A 571 -3.20 21.17 -3.85
C LYS A 571 -1.82 20.56 -4.11
N ALA A 572 -1.66 19.71 -5.11
CA ALA A 572 -0.38 19.06 -5.42
C ALA A 572 0.47 19.91 -6.37
N PHE A 573 -0.15 20.52 -7.38
CA PHE A 573 0.52 21.15 -8.52
C PHE A 573 0.16 22.63 -8.72
N GLY A 574 -0.69 23.21 -7.89
CA GLY A 574 -0.94 24.65 -7.85
C GLY A 574 0.21 25.42 -7.19
N ASN A 575 0.31 26.71 -7.54
CA ASN A 575 1.24 27.63 -6.91
C ASN A 575 0.67 28.15 -5.58
N PHE A 576 1.50 28.14 -4.54
CA PHE A 576 1.14 28.73 -3.25
C PHE A 576 2.41 29.06 -2.47
N VAL A 577 2.78 30.34 -2.45
CA VAL A 577 4.03 30.83 -1.84
C VAL A 577 3.80 32.08 -0.99
N TYR A 578 4.64 32.29 0.03
CA TYR A 578 4.87 33.60 0.61
C TYR A 578 5.97 34.31 -0.16
N ASP A 579 5.85 35.62 -0.36
CA ASP A 579 6.98 36.46 -0.77
C ASP A 579 8.14 36.26 0.21
N GLN A 580 9.34 35.99 -0.30
CA GLN A 580 10.54 35.77 0.50
C GLN A 580 10.87 36.92 1.44
N LYS A 581 10.47 38.16 1.13
CA LYS A 581 10.70 39.31 2.02
C LYS A 581 10.01 39.15 3.38
N LEU A 582 8.84 38.49 3.43
CA LEU A 582 8.09 38.27 4.67
C LEU A 582 8.78 37.30 5.64
N SER A 583 9.77 36.57 5.15
CA SER A 583 10.44 35.48 5.86
C SER A 583 11.91 35.77 6.17
N ARG A 584 12.36 37.00 5.88
CA ARG A 584 13.69 37.52 6.22
C ARG A 584 13.54 38.47 7.40
N TYR A 585 14.30 38.21 8.44
CA TYR A 585 14.23 38.96 9.69
C TYR A 585 15.65 39.39 10.05
N GLU A 586 15.88 40.69 10.18
CA GLU A 586 17.20 41.20 10.49
C GLU A 586 17.60 40.78 11.92
N GLY A 587 18.66 39.99 12.06
CA GLY A 587 19.11 39.46 13.36
C GLY A 587 18.52 38.09 13.76
N LEU A 588 17.58 37.53 12.98
CA LEU A 588 16.92 36.24 13.22
C LEU A 588 17.31 35.21 12.12
N ASN A 589 18.51 34.63 12.24
CA ASN A 589 19.03 33.67 11.26
C ASN A 589 18.56 32.22 11.52
N TYR A 590 17.38 31.84 11.02
CA TYR A 590 16.76 30.54 11.28
C TYR A 590 16.80 29.53 10.13
N GLN A 591 17.08 29.96 8.89
CA GLN A 591 17.08 29.11 7.70
C GLN A 591 18.40 28.33 7.59
N ILE A 592 18.69 27.51 8.61
CA ILE A 592 19.99 26.84 8.80
C ILE A 592 20.21 25.61 7.93
N THR A 593 19.14 25.00 7.40
CA THR A 593 19.19 23.80 6.57
C THR A 593 18.50 24.03 5.22
N ASP A 594 19.21 23.73 4.13
CA ASP A 594 18.72 23.84 2.75
C ASP A 594 17.75 22.71 2.36
N ILE A 595 17.06 22.84 1.22
CA ILE A 595 16.06 21.86 0.77
C ILE A 595 16.66 20.46 0.50
N ALA A 596 17.91 20.37 0.04
CA ALA A 596 18.52 19.10 -0.32
C ALA A 596 18.89 18.31 0.95
N GLU A 597 19.49 18.97 1.93
CA GLU A 597 19.88 18.41 3.21
C GLU A 597 18.68 18.07 4.08
N SER A 598 17.70 18.96 4.17
CA SER A 598 16.46 18.70 4.91
C SER A 598 15.68 17.50 4.36
N ILE A 599 15.62 17.29 3.04
CA ILE A 599 15.04 16.07 2.45
C ILE A 599 15.90 14.85 2.79
N ARG A 600 17.24 14.95 2.77
CA ARG A 600 18.13 13.86 3.19
C ARG A 600 17.84 13.42 4.63
N ARG A 601 17.79 14.36 5.58
CA ARG A 601 17.47 14.11 7.00
C ARG A 601 16.03 13.64 7.23
N THR A 602 15.09 14.13 6.42
CA THR A 602 13.68 13.71 6.53
C THR A 602 13.47 12.27 6.06
N GLU A 603 14.15 11.86 4.98
CA GLU A 603 13.90 10.58 4.31
C GLU A 603 14.87 9.47 4.71
N ARG A 604 16.06 9.82 5.19
CA ARG A 604 16.88 8.88 5.94
C ARG A 604 16.28 8.80 7.33
N ILE A 605 15.90 7.60 7.74
CA ILE A 605 15.76 7.31 9.16
C ILE A 605 17.16 7.57 9.72
N ASP A 606 17.33 8.68 10.44
CA ASP A 606 18.53 8.93 11.21
C ASP A 606 18.67 7.78 12.20
N THR A 607 19.51 6.84 11.82
CA THR A 607 20.16 5.86 12.70
C THR A 607 20.90 6.53 13.85
N ALA A 608 20.98 7.87 13.88
CA ALA A 608 21.60 8.67 14.93
C ALA A 608 20.71 8.95 16.15
N SER A 609 19.38 9.01 16.01
CA SER A 609 18.50 9.38 17.14
C SER A 609 18.08 8.21 18.05
N ASN A 610 18.51 6.98 17.73
CA ASN A 610 18.43 5.81 18.61
C ASN A 610 19.78 5.41 19.22
N ILE A 611 20.82 6.27 19.12
CA ILE A 611 22.17 5.92 19.59
C ILE A 611 22.31 5.92 21.13
N ASN A 612 21.35 6.47 21.88
CA ASN A 612 21.45 6.44 23.35
C ASN A 612 20.79 5.25 24.04
N ASN A 613 20.25 4.27 23.31
CA ASN A 613 19.81 3.00 23.91
C ASN A 613 20.43 1.81 23.18
N GLY A 614 21.71 1.53 23.47
CA GLY A 614 22.28 0.17 23.55
C GLY A 614 22.11 -0.81 22.38
N VAL A 615 21.83 -0.38 21.15
CA VAL A 615 21.69 -1.28 19.99
C VAL A 615 22.74 -0.95 18.93
N ASN A 616 23.70 -1.85 18.73
CA ASN A 616 24.72 -1.76 17.69
C ASN A 616 24.09 -1.83 16.29
N ILE A 617 23.83 -0.67 15.68
CA ILE A 617 23.47 -0.56 14.27
C ILE A 617 24.76 -0.34 13.48
N LEU A 618 25.40 -1.45 13.12
CA LEU A 618 26.61 -1.60 12.30
C LEU A 618 27.93 -1.11 12.94
N PRO A 619 29.03 -1.89 12.83
CA PRO A 619 30.34 -1.45 13.27
C PRO A 619 30.87 -0.28 12.42
N ASN A 620 31.55 0.66 13.08
CA ASN A 620 32.33 1.72 12.44
C ASN A 620 33.28 1.13 11.39
N SER A 621 33.27 1.70 10.19
CA SER A 621 34.02 1.20 9.02
C SER A 621 35.53 1.46 9.06
N ASN A 622 36.14 1.56 10.24
CA ASN A 622 37.55 1.94 10.42
C ASN A 622 38.39 0.97 11.26
N GLU A 623 38.06 -0.32 11.29
CA GLU A 623 39.01 -1.36 11.71
C GLU A 623 38.96 -2.54 10.74
N ILE A 624 39.77 -2.46 9.69
CA ILE A 624 40.12 -3.63 8.87
C ILE A 624 41.41 -4.19 9.47
N ASN A 625 41.26 -5.02 10.52
CA ASN A 625 42.26 -6.05 10.79
C ASN A 625 41.80 -7.33 10.09
N LYS A 626 42.51 -7.66 9.01
CA LYS A 626 42.38 -8.91 8.26
C LYS A 626 42.95 -10.04 9.12
N ASP A 627 42.09 -10.72 9.85
CA ASP A 627 42.39 -12.09 10.28
C ASP A 627 41.43 -13.05 9.56
N ILE A 628 41.99 -13.85 8.65
CA ILE A 628 41.25 -14.71 7.71
C ILE A 628 40.89 -16.06 8.37
N SER A 629 41.20 -16.25 9.66
CA SER A 629 41.05 -17.53 10.36
C SER A 629 39.75 -17.72 11.17
N GLU A 630 39.00 -16.66 11.48
CA GLU A 630 37.82 -16.77 12.37
C GLU A 630 36.59 -17.30 11.60
N LYS A 631 36.00 -18.42 12.06
CA LYS A 631 34.79 -19.00 11.46
C LYS A 631 33.56 -18.22 11.93
N LYS A 632 32.86 -17.54 11.03
CA LYS A 632 31.71 -16.69 11.33
C LYS A 632 30.45 -17.09 10.56
N ILE A 633 29.30 -17.14 11.25
CA ILE A 633 28.00 -17.48 10.67
C ILE A 633 26.94 -16.45 11.04
N LEU A 634 26.08 -16.11 10.06
CA LEU A 634 24.89 -15.30 10.28
C LEU A 634 23.64 -16.19 10.36
N MET A 635 22.97 -16.20 11.51
CA MET A 635 21.67 -16.81 11.72
C MET A 635 20.57 -15.76 11.49
N ILE A 636 19.66 -15.98 10.54
CA ILE A 636 18.66 -14.96 10.17
C ILE A 636 17.25 -15.54 10.00
N ALA A 637 16.26 -14.88 10.60
CA ALA A 637 14.84 -15.18 10.45
C ALA A 637 14.01 -13.91 10.37
N SER A 638 12.74 -14.00 9.96
CA SER A 638 11.85 -12.84 9.91
C SER A 638 11.66 -12.19 11.28
N VAL A 639 11.59 -12.96 12.36
CA VAL A 639 11.21 -12.46 13.70
C VAL A 639 12.00 -13.23 14.78
N ALA A 640 12.32 -12.57 15.89
CA ALA A 640 13.21 -13.10 16.93
C ALA A 640 12.72 -14.43 17.51
N SER A 641 11.40 -14.56 17.73
CA SER A 641 10.79 -15.78 18.29
C SER A 641 11.01 -17.04 17.43
N ILE A 642 11.31 -16.91 16.13
CA ILE A 642 11.66 -18.06 15.29
C ILE A 642 13.04 -18.59 15.64
N ILE A 643 13.95 -17.71 16.07
CA ILE A 643 15.30 -18.11 16.46
C ILE A 643 15.28 -18.67 17.88
N ASP A 644 14.68 -17.93 18.81
CA ASP A 644 14.47 -18.33 20.22
C ASP A 644 13.85 -19.73 20.34
N LEU A 645 12.69 -19.96 19.72
CA LEU A 645 11.94 -21.20 19.92
C LEU A 645 12.43 -22.39 19.09
N PHE A 646 13.16 -22.15 17.99
CA PHE A 646 13.47 -23.23 17.03
C PHE A 646 14.95 -23.34 16.64
N ASN A 647 15.82 -22.40 17.02
CA ASN A 647 17.21 -22.39 16.54
C ASN A 647 18.26 -22.17 17.62
N THR A 648 17.87 -22.06 18.89
CA THR A 648 18.82 -22.00 20.02
C THR A 648 19.77 -23.20 20.02
N ASP A 649 19.28 -24.42 19.79
CA ASP A 649 20.14 -25.61 19.66
C ASP A 649 21.10 -25.54 18.47
N ASN A 650 20.65 -24.99 17.33
CA ASN A 650 21.51 -24.78 16.18
C ASN A 650 22.64 -23.78 16.49
N ILE A 651 22.34 -22.72 17.24
CA ILE A 651 23.32 -21.75 17.74
C ILE A 651 24.32 -22.45 18.66
N ASN A 652 23.85 -23.25 19.62
CA ASN A 652 24.71 -23.99 20.55
C ASN A 652 25.65 -24.98 19.82
N ILE A 653 25.15 -25.70 18.81
CA ILE A 653 25.97 -26.56 17.95
C ILE A 653 27.06 -25.73 17.27
N LEU A 654 26.71 -24.58 16.66
CA LEU A 654 27.66 -23.73 15.97
C LEU A 654 28.74 -23.16 16.90
N LEU A 655 28.37 -22.70 18.10
CA LEU A 655 29.30 -22.26 19.14
C LEU A 655 30.25 -23.41 19.53
N SER A 656 29.72 -24.64 19.72
CA SER A 656 30.54 -25.81 20.05
C SER A 656 31.52 -26.22 18.94
N LEU A 657 31.19 -25.90 17.67
CA LEU A 657 32.05 -26.11 16.51
C LEU A 657 33.06 -24.96 16.30
N GLY A 658 33.09 -23.98 17.21
CA GLY A 658 34.01 -22.85 17.19
C GLY A 658 33.61 -21.72 16.23
N TYR A 659 32.32 -21.61 15.88
CA TYR A 659 31.83 -20.47 15.11
C TYR A 659 31.48 -19.30 16.01
N LYS A 660 31.84 -18.09 15.55
CA LYS A 660 31.20 -16.85 16.01
C LYS A 660 29.85 -16.69 15.32
N VAL A 661 28.79 -16.57 16.11
CA VAL A 661 27.41 -16.50 15.62
C VAL A 661 26.90 -15.07 15.76
N ASP A 662 26.40 -14.51 14.67
CA ASP A 662 25.61 -13.28 14.67
C ASP A 662 24.14 -13.62 14.39
N VAL A 663 23.22 -12.91 15.04
CA VAL A 663 21.77 -13.15 14.88
C VAL A 663 21.10 -11.93 14.27
N ALA A 664 20.33 -12.10 13.21
CA ALA A 664 19.54 -11.03 12.59
C ALA A 664 18.05 -11.40 12.54
N ALA A 665 17.20 -10.53 13.07
CA ALA A 665 15.75 -10.73 13.04
C ALA A 665 14.99 -9.42 13.31
N ASN A 666 13.68 -9.45 13.13
CA ASN A 666 12.83 -8.42 13.68
C ASN A 666 12.63 -8.65 15.18
N PHE A 667 13.10 -7.69 15.97
CA PHE A 667 13.04 -7.70 17.44
C PHE A 667 12.02 -6.72 18.03
N GLU A 668 11.29 -5.98 17.20
CA GLU A 668 10.35 -4.94 17.65
C GLU A 668 8.89 -5.35 17.44
N PHE A 669 8.61 -6.11 16.37
CA PHE A 669 7.24 -6.48 16.04
C PHE A 669 7.14 -7.83 15.36
N GLY A 670 5.96 -8.44 15.48
CA GLY A 670 5.68 -9.70 14.83
C GLY A 670 6.42 -10.90 15.44
N SER A 671 6.85 -10.86 16.70
CA SER A 671 7.12 -12.12 17.42
C SER A 671 5.81 -12.84 17.76
N ILE A 672 5.86 -14.17 17.95
CA ILE A 672 4.72 -14.94 18.48
C ILE A 672 4.75 -15.06 20.01
N THR A 673 5.85 -14.62 20.62
CA THR A 673 6.03 -14.45 22.06
C THR A 673 5.77 -12.99 22.46
N SER A 674 5.67 -12.73 23.77
CA SER A 674 5.54 -11.36 24.30
C SER A 674 6.78 -10.52 24.00
N GLN A 675 6.64 -9.19 23.99
CA GLN A 675 7.79 -8.30 23.82
C GLN A 675 8.81 -8.47 24.95
N GLU A 676 8.34 -8.70 26.19
CA GLU A 676 9.17 -9.04 27.35
C GLU A 676 10.08 -10.26 27.06
N ARG A 677 9.53 -11.37 26.55
CA ARG A 677 10.34 -12.54 26.17
C ARG A 677 11.33 -12.23 25.05
N VAL A 678 10.99 -11.34 24.11
CA VAL A 678 11.91 -10.93 23.04
C VAL A 678 13.09 -10.14 23.61
N ASP A 679 12.86 -9.29 24.62
CA ASP A 679 13.90 -8.49 25.24
C ASP A 679 14.77 -9.35 26.19
N GLU A 680 14.19 -10.31 26.91
CA GLU A 680 14.93 -11.36 27.62
C GLU A 680 15.85 -12.13 26.67
N TYR A 681 15.32 -12.58 25.52
CA TYR A 681 16.11 -13.32 24.55
C TYR A 681 17.27 -12.49 23.94
N LYS A 682 17.10 -11.17 23.78
CA LYS A 682 18.23 -10.30 23.38
C LYS A 682 19.33 -10.30 24.43
N GLN A 683 18.96 -10.27 25.71
CA GLN A 683 19.92 -10.34 26.80
C GLN A 683 20.62 -11.70 26.82
N GLU A 684 19.86 -12.80 26.68
CA GLU A 684 20.42 -14.16 26.56
C GLU A 684 21.45 -14.25 25.42
N LEU A 685 21.17 -13.65 24.26
CA LEU A 685 22.13 -13.58 23.14
C LEU A 685 23.40 -12.80 23.53
N ALA A 686 23.24 -11.63 24.15
CA ALA A 686 24.37 -10.80 24.57
C ALA A 686 25.26 -11.52 25.60
N ASP A 687 24.65 -12.25 26.54
CA ASP A 687 25.35 -13.03 27.57
C ASP A 687 26.19 -14.17 26.95
N HIS A 688 25.79 -14.69 25.79
CA HIS A 688 26.55 -15.68 25.00
C HIS A 688 27.53 -15.03 24.00
N GLY A 689 27.74 -13.71 24.07
CA GLY A 689 28.61 -12.97 23.15
C GLY A 689 28.08 -12.87 21.72
N ILE A 690 26.77 -13.08 21.52
CA ILE A 690 26.10 -13.01 20.22
C ILE A 690 25.52 -11.62 20.02
N THR A 691 25.82 -10.99 18.88
CA THR A 691 25.29 -9.65 18.58
C THR A 691 23.91 -9.76 17.90
N PRO A 692 22.84 -9.17 18.50
CA PRO A 692 21.52 -9.12 17.87
C PRO A 692 21.41 -7.93 16.91
N PHE A 693 21.21 -8.21 15.62
CA PHE A 693 20.95 -7.23 14.57
C PHE A 693 19.45 -7.09 14.30
N HIS A 694 18.90 -5.91 14.55
CA HIS A 694 17.53 -5.60 14.18
C HIS A 694 17.39 -5.47 12.65
N VAL A 695 16.48 -6.26 12.08
CA VAL A 695 16.06 -6.17 10.67
C VAL A 695 14.54 -6.13 10.63
N PRO A 696 13.90 -5.07 10.09
CA PRO A 696 12.44 -4.90 10.10
C PRO A 696 11.76 -5.77 9.03
N ILE A 697 11.98 -7.09 9.08
CA ILE A 697 11.40 -8.04 8.12
C ILE A 697 9.89 -8.13 8.40
N PRO A 698 9.03 -7.83 7.43
CA PRO A 698 7.59 -7.86 7.63
C PRO A 698 7.05 -9.29 7.61
N ARG A 699 5.85 -9.48 8.18
CA ARG A 699 5.09 -10.74 8.07
C ARG A 699 4.24 -10.82 6.80
N ASP A 700 3.84 -9.68 6.22
CA ASP A 700 3.04 -9.61 5.00
C ASP A 700 3.94 -9.39 3.77
N VAL A 701 3.78 -10.25 2.77
CA VAL A 701 4.46 -10.15 1.46
C VAL A 701 4.10 -8.88 0.68
N LYS A 702 3.02 -8.19 1.05
CA LYS A 702 2.60 -6.91 0.46
C LYS A 702 3.40 -5.72 0.98
N ASP A 703 4.11 -5.86 2.09
CA ASP A 703 4.95 -4.80 2.65
C ASP A 703 6.31 -4.74 1.92
N ILE A 704 6.25 -4.36 0.65
CA ILE A 704 7.41 -4.32 -0.25
C ILE A 704 8.46 -3.33 0.26
N SER A 705 8.05 -2.24 0.93
CA SER A 705 8.96 -1.23 1.47
C SER A 705 9.88 -1.84 2.54
N ASN A 706 9.29 -2.52 3.53
CA ASN A 706 10.08 -3.16 4.58
C ASN A 706 10.87 -4.37 4.07
N ILE A 707 10.38 -5.09 3.05
CA ILE A 707 11.17 -6.14 2.38
C ILE A 707 12.43 -5.54 1.72
N ILE A 708 12.30 -4.43 1.00
CA ILE A 708 13.45 -3.75 0.36
C ILE A 708 14.40 -3.19 1.42
N ASN A 709 13.88 -2.58 2.49
CA ASN A 709 14.70 -2.07 3.59
C ASN A 709 15.48 -3.21 4.27
N SER A 710 14.79 -4.31 4.59
CA SER A 710 15.40 -5.53 5.14
C SER A 710 16.48 -6.08 4.21
N TYR A 711 16.24 -6.12 2.91
CA TYR A 711 17.26 -6.51 1.93
C TYR A 711 18.50 -5.62 1.97
N ARG A 712 18.34 -4.30 2.08
CA ARG A 712 19.48 -3.37 2.15
C ARG A 712 20.29 -3.57 3.43
N ILE A 713 19.63 -3.68 4.57
CA ILE A 713 20.27 -3.92 5.87
C ILE A 713 21.01 -5.25 5.86
N VAL A 714 20.35 -6.33 5.42
CA VAL A 714 20.94 -7.67 5.36
C VAL A 714 22.07 -7.72 4.33
N LYS A 715 21.97 -7.01 3.20
CA LYS A 715 23.06 -6.90 2.22
C LYS A 715 24.27 -6.21 2.80
N ALA A 716 24.08 -5.07 3.49
CA ALA A 716 25.17 -4.35 4.15
C ALA A 716 25.82 -5.21 5.24
N LEU A 717 25.01 -5.89 6.06
CA LEU A 717 25.48 -6.81 7.09
C LEU A 717 26.31 -7.95 6.48
N ILE A 718 25.83 -8.60 5.41
CA ILE A 718 26.55 -9.69 4.75
C ILE A 718 27.84 -9.20 4.06
N ASP A 719 27.82 -8.03 3.44
CA ASP A 719 29.00 -7.49 2.74
C ASP A 719 30.12 -7.06 3.70
N THR A 720 29.77 -6.57 4.88
CA THR A 720 30.72 -6.09 5.89
C THR A 720 31.11 -7.16 6.90
N GLY A 721 30.24 -8.14 7.14
CA GLY A 721 30.38 -9.11 8.22
C GLY A 721 31.29 -10.31 7.92
N ASN A 722 31.82 -10.46 6.70
CA ASN A 722 32.74 -11.56 6.30
C ASN A 722 32.30 -12.97 6.70
N TYR A 723 31.02 -13.29 6.54
CA TYR A 723 30.49 -14.60 6.96
C TYR A 723 30.96 -15.74 6.06
N ASN A 724 31.43 -16.84 6.68
CA ASN A 724 31.66 -18.11 5.99
C ASN A 724 30.35 -18.78 5.61
N MET A 725 29.32 -18.58 6.44
CA MET A 725 28.02 -19.23 6.26
C MET A 725 26.88 -18.30 6.65
N ILE A 726 25.74 -18.46 5.98
CA ILE A 726 24.48 -17.78 6.31
C ILE A 726 23.42 -18.87 6.44
N HIS A 727 22.82 -19.00 7.62
CA HIS A 727 21.70 -19.90 7.87
C HIS A 727 20.42 -19.08 8.00
N CYS A 728 19.59 -19.15 6.98
CA CYS A 728 18.35 -18.41 6.92
C CYS A 728 17.12 -19.29 7.16
N HIS A 729 16.13 -18.69 7.79
CA HIS A 729 14.86 -19.29 8.17
C HIS A 729 13.72 -18.38 7.74
N SER A 730 12.50 -18.93 7.81
CA SER A 730 11.23 -18.29 7.48
C SER A 730 11.11 -17.86 6.00
N PRO A 731 9.89 -17.74 5.46
CA PRO A 731 9.69 -17.50 4.03
C PRO A 731 10.26 -16.16 3.54
N ILE A 732 9.95 -15.04 4.22
CA ILE A 732 10.42 -13.71 3.80
C ILE A 732 11.90 -13.52 4.20
N GLY A 733 12.28 -13.84 5.44
CA GLY A 733 13.67 -13.76 5.90
C GLY A 733 14.62 -14.61 5.04
N GLY A 734 14.19 -15.82 4.66
CA GLY A 734 14.93 -16.71 3.77
C GLY A 734 15.12 -16.15 2.37
N VAL A 735 14.11 -15.51 1.78
CA VAL A 735 14.25 -14.84 0.47
C VAL A 735 15.21 -13.65 0.57
N VAL A 736 15.02 -12.79 1.57
CA VAL A 736 15.87 -11.61 1.81
C VAL A 736 17.35 -12.00 1.94
N ALA A 737 17.65 -12.98 2.80
CA ALA A 737 19.01 -13.44 3.05
C ALA A 737 19.66 -14.08 1.81
N ARG A 738 18.94 -14.99 1.12
CA ARG A 738 19.46 -15.67 -0.08
C ARG A 738 19.76 -14.70 -1.22
N LEU A 739 18.91 -13.70 -1.43
CA LEU A 739 19.15 -12.66 -2.44
C LEU A 739 20.32 -11.75 -2.05
N ALA A 740 20.40 -11.36 -0.78
CA ALA A 740 21.48 -10.51 -0.28
C ALA A 740 22.85 -11.21 -0.35
N ALA A 741 22.87 -12.53 -0.14
CA ALA A 741 24.09 -13.34 -0.19
C ALA A 741 24.66 -13.56 -1.61
N LYS A 742 23.98 -13.14 -2.68
CA LYS A 742 24.35 -13.47 -4.07
C LYS A 742 25.83 -13.20 -4.40
N GLU A 743 26.37 -12.05 -4.01
CA GLU A 743 27.77 -11.70 -4.27
C GLU A 743 28.73 -12.34 -3.26
N ALA A 744 28.34 -12.45 -1.99
CA ALA A 744 29.14 -13.14 -0.97
C ALA A 744 29.35 -14.63 -1.32
N ARG A 745 28.35 -15.29 -1.91
CA ARG A 745 28.46 -16.66 -2.41
C ARG A 745 29.56 -16.83 -3.47
N LYS A 746 29.74 -15.85 -4.35
CA LYS A 746 30.83 -15.88 -5.33
C LYS A 746 32.22 -15.79 -4.67
N ARG A 747 32.28 -15.23 -3.46
CA ARG A 747 33.49 -15.13 -2.62
C ARG A 747 33.68 -16.33 -1.68
N GLY A 748 32.79 -17.32 -1.72
CA GLY A 748 32.92 -18.57 -0.95
C GLY A 748 31.90 -18.77 0.17
N THR A 749 31.13 -17.75 0.55
CA THR A 749 30.09 -17.88 1.60
C THR A 749 29.06 -18.94 1.23
N LYS A 750 28.75 -19.85 2.16
CA LYS A 750 27.72 -20.89 2.00
C LYS A 750 26.38 -20.41 2.50
N VAL A 751 25.29 -20.77 1.81
CA VAL A 751 23.93 -20.40 2.23
C VAL A 751 23.10 -21.64 2.53
N ILE A 752 22.64 -21.74 3.77
CA ILE A 752 21.68 -22.74 4.26
C ILE A 752 20.31 -22.09 4.35
N TYR A 753 19.28 -22.76 3.86
CA TYR A 753 17.89 -22.37 4.09
C TYR A 753 17.12 -23.52 4.72
N THR A 754 16.50 -23.28 5.88
CA THR A 754 15.57 -24.24 6.50
C THR A 754 14.12 -23.80 6.26
N ALA A 755 13.42 -24.57 5.43
CA ALA A 755 12.00 -24.38 5.18
C ALA A 755 11.18 -25.07 6.28
N HIS A 756 10.53 -24.27 7.13
CA HIS A 756 9.63 -24.73 8.20
C HIS A 756 8.23 -25.15 7.70
N GLY A 757 8.06 -25.26 6.39
CA GLY A 757 6.76 -25.45 5.74
C GLY A 757 6.64 -24.59 4.50
N PHE A 758 6.57 -25.19 3.31
CA PHE A 758 6.25 -24.40 2.12
C PHE A 758 4.81 -23.88 2.15
N HIS A 759 4.57 -22.73 1.53
CA HIS A 759 3.22 -22.21 1.31
C HIS A 759 2.52 -22.84 0.10
N PHE A 760 3.26 -23.61 -0.70
CA PHE A 760 2.76 -24.42 -1.81
C PHE A 760 2.91 -25.89 -1.43
N PHE A 761 1.78 -26.55 -1.22
CA PHE A 761 1.71 -27.94 -0.79
C PHE A 761 0.43 -28.58 -1.36
N SER A 762 0.27 -29.88 -1.18
CA SER A 762 -0.93 -30.62 -1.54
C SER A 762 -2.15 -30.07 -0.80
N GLY A 763 -3.16 -29.62 -1.54
CA GLY A 763 -4.33 -28.92 -0.97
C GLY A 763 -4.18 -27.40 -0.85
N ALA A 764 -3.00 -26.82 -1.09
CA ALA A 764 -2.84 -25.37 -1.15
C ALA A 764 -3.54 -24.76 -2.37
N SER A 765 -4.04 -23.53 -2.23
CA SER A 765 -4.70 -22.82 -3.33
C SER A 765 -3.79 -22.62 -4.55
N ARG A 766 -4.37 -22.59 -5.76
CA ARG A 766 -3.63 -22.29 -6.99
C ARG A 766 -2.89 -20.94 -6.93
N LYS A 767 -3.44 -19.96 -6.20
CA LYS A 767 -2.82 -18.65 -5.97
C LYS A 767 -1.53 -18.77 -5.15
N ALA A 768 -1.53 -19.60 -4.10
CA ALA A 768 -0.35 -19.83 -3.29
C ALA A 768 0.76 -20.52 -4.10
N TRP A 769 0.41 -21.51 -4.92
CA TRP A 769 1.34 -22.13 -5.87
C TRP A 769 1.95 -21.10 -6.84
N LEU A 770 1.12 -20.28 -7.49
CA LEU A 770 1.58 -19.29 -8.47
C LEU A 770 2.48 -18.21 -7.85
N LEU A 771 2.27 -17.87 -6.59
CA LEU A 771 3.06 -16.85 -5.89
C LEU A 771 4.37 -17.40 -5.33
N TYR A 772 4.31 -18.46 -4.52
CA TYR A 772 5.44 -18.87 -3.69
C TYR A 772 6.39 -19.85 -4.40
N TYR A 773 5.89 -20.74 -5.25
CA TYR A 773 6.73 -21.74 -5.93
C TYR A 773 7.79 -21.10 -6.85
N PRO A 774 7.46 -20.12 -7.71
CA PRO A 774 8.47 -19.48 -8.57
C PRO A 774 9.55 -18.74 -7.77
N ILE A 775 9.18 -18.13 -6.64
CA ILE A 775 10.11 -17.42 -5.75
C ILE A 775 11.10 -18.40 -5.13
N GLU A 776 10.60 -19.50 -4.56
CA GLU A 776 11.47 -20.53 -3.97
C GLU A 776 12.32 -21.22 -5.04
N LYS A 777 11.76 -21.49 -6.23
CA LYS A 777 12.50 -22.05 -7.38
C LYS A 777 13.65 -21.15 -7.80
N PHE A 778 13.43 -19.83 -7.84
CA PHE A 778 14.47 -18.85 -8.14
C PHE A 778 15.52 -18.78 -7.04
N CYS A 779 15.10 -18.73 -5.77
CA CYS A 779 16.00 -18.62 -4.63
C CYS A 779 16.82 -19.89 -4.38
N ALA A 780 16.35 -21.05 -4.85
CA ALA A 780 17.08 -22.31 -4.77
C ALA A 780 18.46 -22.23 -5.46
N GLY A 781 18.60 -21.46 -6.55
CA GLY A 781 19.90 -21.22 -7.20
C GLY A 781 20.92 -20.48 -6.31
N TYR A 782 20.46 -19.83 -5.25
CA TYR A 782 21.28 -19.16 -4.24
C TYR A 782 21.39 -19.96 -2.93
N THR A 783 21.03 -21.25 -2.94
CA THR A 783 20.99 -22.10 -1.74
C THR A 783 21.95 -23.28 -1.91
N ASP A 784 22.96 -23.36 -1.05
CA ASP A 784 23.93 -24.46 -1.03
C ASP A 784 23.36 -25.70 -0.32
N LEU A 785 22.58 -25.49 0.74
CA LEU A 785 21.86 -26.54 1.46
C LEU A 785 20.43 -26.11 1.79
N LEU A 786 19.45 -26.81 1.22
CA LEU A 786 18.04 -26.68 1.54
C LEU A 786 17.65 -27.77 2.55
N ILE A 787 17.26 -27.36 3.76
CA ILE A 787 16.73 -28.24 4.79
C ILE A 787 15.21 -28.13 4.79
N THR A 788 14.54 -29.28 4.82
CA THR A 788 13.07 -29.39 4.89
C THR A 788 12.69 -30.25 6.07
N ILE A 789 11.57 -29.92 6.73
CA ILE A 789 11.19 -30.55 8.00
C ILE A 789 10.13 -31.66 7.90
N ASN A 790 9.55 -31.86 6.73
CA ASN A 790 8.57 -32.92 6.45
C ASN A 790 8.84 -33.58 5.09
N GLN A 791 8.32 -34.79 4.89
CA GLN A 791 8.57 -35.61 3.70
C GLN A 791 7.95 -35.02 2.43
N GLU A 792 6.80 -34.37 2.53
CA GLU A 792 6.16 -33.73 1.37
C GLU A 792 7.00 -32.57 0.84
N ASP A 793 7.37 -31.63 1.71
CA ASP A 793 8.24 -30.51 1.37
C ASP A 793 9.62 -30.99 0.94
N TYR A 794 10.14 -32.11 1.49
CA TYR A 794 11.39 -32.71 1.02
C TYR A 794 11.29 -33.19 -0.43
N LYS A 795 10.20 -33.88 -0.79
CA LYS A 795 9.95 -34.32 -2.18
C LYS A 795 9.87 -33.13 -3.13
N ILE A 796 9.16 -32.06 -2.75
CA ILE A 796 9.07 -30.83 -3.53
C ILE A 796 10.41 -30.09 -3.59
N GLY A 797 11.12 -29.98 -2.47
CA GLY A 797 12.41 -29.31 -2.34
C GLY A 797 13.49 -29.90 -3.25
N LYS A 798 13.42 -31.21 -3.54
CA LYS A 798 14.31 -31.86 -4.53
C LYS A 798 14.08 -31.37 -5.95
N THR A 799 12.90 -30.85 -6.29
CA THR A 799 12.61 -30.32 -7.64
C THR A 799 12.97 -28.84 -7.79
N LEU A 800 13.26 -28.13 -6.69
CA LEU A 800 13.58 -26.69 -6.71
C LEU A 800 14.98 -26.40 -7.27
N GLY A 801 15.93 -27.33 -7.17
CA GLY A 801 17.28 -27.15 -7.75
C GLY A 801 18.25 -26.38 -6.85
N ALA A 802 18.12 -26.52 -5.53
CA ALA A 802 19.21 -26.18 -4.60
C ALA A 802 20.38 -27.16 -4.78
N LYS A 803 21.59 -26.78 -4.40
CA LYS A 803 22.79 -27.63 -4.60
C LYS A 803 22.67 -28.97 -3.86
N LYS A 804 22.13 -28.95 -2.64
CA LYS A 804 21.79 -30.13 -1.85
C LYS A 804 20.49 -29.91 -1.11
N THR A 805 19.60 -30.89 -1.13
CA THR A 805 18.34 -30.87 -0.35
C THR A 805 18.36 -32.03 0.64
N VAL A 806 18.08 -31.76 1.92
CA VAL A 806 18.09 -32.74 3.00
C VAL A 806 16.80 -32.63 3.82
N TYR A 807 16.30 -33.79 4.25
CA TYR A 807 15.23 -33.88 5.24
C TYR A 807 15.83 -33.93 6.65
N VAL A 808 15.41 -33.07 7.56
CA VAL A 808 15.74 -33.10 8.99
C VAL A 808 14.41 -33.05 9.75
N PRO A 809 14.13 -33.95 10.72
CA PRO A 809 12.80 -34.05 11.32
C PRO A 809 12.49 -32.92 12.33
N GLY A 810 12.49 -31.67 11.86
CA GLY A 810 12.25 -30.48 12.65
C GLY A 810 13.36 -30.17 13.65
N ILE A 811 12.96 -29.59 14.78
CA ILE A 811 13.83 -29.28 15.93
C ILE A 811 13.90 -30.43 16.95
N GLY A 812 13.01 -31.42 16.81
CA GLY A 812 12.84 -32.49 17.78
C GLY A 812 12.09 -32.08 19.05
N VAL A 813 11.99 -33.02 19.99
CA VAL A 813 11.44 -32.82 21.34
C VAL A 813 12.30 -33.56 22.37
N HIS A 814 12.41 -33.04 23.58
CA HIS A 814 13.09 -33.71 24.69
C HIS A 814 12.20 -34.80 25.28
N ILE A 815 12.25 -35.99 24.70
CA ILE A 815 11.28 -37.07 24.99
C ILE A 815 11.37 -37.51 26.44
N ASP A 816 12.57 -37.74 26.96
CA ASP A 816 12.77 -38.22 28.33
C ASP A 816 12.34 -37.19 29.38
N GLU A 817 12.54 -35.90 29.11
CA GLU A 817 12.07 -34.82 30.00
C GLU A 817 10.53 -34.80 30.08
N ILE A 818 9.86 -34.92 28.92
CA ILE A 818 8.40 -34.91 28.86
C ILE A 818 7.85 -36.19 29.49
N LYS A 819 8.37 -37.36 29.09
CA LYS A 819 7.83 -38.66 29.50
C LYS A 819 7.97 -38.92 31.00
N ASN A 820 9.04 -38.45 31.62
CA ASN A 820 9.33 -38.72 33.04
C ASN A 820 8.83 -37.60 33.97
N LEU A 821 8.03 -36.66 33.46
CA LEU A 821 7.48 -35.57 34.27
C LEU A 821 6.50 -36.13 35.30
N ALA A 822 6.81 -35.97 36.58
CA ALA A 822 5.93 -36.37 37.66
C ALA A 822 4.78 -35.36 37.82
N VAL A 823 3.53 -35.83 37.69
CA VAL A 823 2.34 -34.99 37.80
C VAL A 823 1.28 -35.69 38.64
N ASP A 824 0.74 -35.00 39.64
CA ASP A 824 -0.46 -35.45 40.35
C ASP A 824 -1.69 -35.24 39.46
N ARG A 825 -2.12 -36.32 38.80
CA ARG A 825 -3.25 -36.30 37.86
C ARG A 825 -4.55 -35.89 38.54
N ALA A 826 -4.84 -36.37 39.75
CA ALA A 826 -6.10 -36.07 40.43
C ALA A 826 -6.17 -34.58 40.80
N SER A 827 -5.10 -34.05 41.40
CA SER A 827 -5.03 -32.64 41.76
C SER A 827 -5.14 -31.73 40.54
N LYS A 828 -4.46 -32.07 39.43
CA LYS A 828 -4.48 -31.23 38.22
C LYS A 828 -5.81 -31.26 37.49
N ARG A 829 -6.51 -32.41 37.45
CA ARG A 829 -7.87 -32.51 36.91
C ARG A 829 -8.86 -31.69 37.73
N ALA A 830 -8.71 -31.69 39.06
CA ALA A 830 -9.52 -30.86 39.95
C ALA A 830 -9.32 -29.35 39.72
N GLU A 831 -8.09 -28.88 39.48
CA GLU A 831 -7.80 -27.47 39.08
C GLU A 831 -8.58 -27.08 37.82
N LEU A 832 -8.69 -28.00 36.87
CA LEU A 832 -9.44 -27.84 35.62
C LEU A 832 -10.92 -28.20 35.75
N SER A 833 -11.43 -28.42 36.97
CA SER A 833 -12.81 -28.80 37.26
C SER A 833 -13.31 -30.01 36.46
N TYR A 834 -12.44 -30.98 36.20
CA TYR A 834 -12.79 -32.26 35.59
C TYR A 834 -12.97 -33.34 36.66
N GLN A 835 -13.93 -34.22 36.42
CA GLN A 835 -14.17 -35.41 37.25
C GLN A 835 -13.34 -36.60 36.72
N ASP A 836 -13.12 -37.61 37.55
CA ASP A 836 -12.40 -38.82 37.11
C ASP A 836 -13.14 -39.60 36.01
N SER A 837 -14.48 -39.47 35.96
CA SER A 837 -15.32 -40.06 34.92
C SER A 837 -15.28 -39.32 33.58
N ASP A 838 -14.71 -38.11 33.52
CA ASP A 838 -14.61 -37.34 32.28
C ASP A 838 -13.54 -37.94 31.36
N PHE A 839 -13.84 -38.03 30.06
CA PHE A 839 -12.87 -38.35 29.01
C PHE A 839 -12.42 -37.06 28.32
N VAL A 840 -11.18 -36.63 28.51
CA VAL A 840 -10.69 -35.31 28.09
C VAL A 840 -9.81 -35.42 26.85
N PHE A 841 -10.27 -34.84 25.74
CA PHE A 841 -9.45 -34.52 24.57
C PHE A 841 -8.79 -33.15 24.74
N MET A 842 -7.51 -33.03 24.36
CA MET A 842 -6.78 -31.78 24.41
C MET A 842 -6.28 -31.33 23.04
N SER A 843 -6.26 -30.03 22.79
CA SER A 843 -5.48 -29.39 21.73
C SER A 843 -4.64 -28.25 22.29
N THR A 844 -3.40 -28.12 21.80
CA THR A 844 -2.52 -27.00 22.16
C THR A 844 -2.09 -26.19 20.92
N GLY A 845 -2.17 -24.86 21.02
CA GLY A 845 -1.62 -23.93 20.03
C GLY A 845 -2.42 -22.63 19.88
N GLN A 846 -1.97 -21.74 18.99
CA GLN A 846 -2.64 -20.47 18.71
C GLN A 846 -4.07 -20.67 18.18
N VAL A 847 -5.07 -20.08 18.84
CA VAL A 847 -6.49 -20.18 18.47
C VAL A 847 -6.76 -19.35 17.19
N SER A 848 -6.58 -20.00 16.05
CA SER A 848 -6.57 -19.37 14.72
C SER A 848 -7.36 -20.19 13.68
N LEU A 849 -7.69 -19.57 12.55
CA LEU A 849 -8.35 -20.27 11.42
C LEU A 849 -7.53 -21.45 10.90
N ARG A 850 -6.20 -21.37 11.04
CA ARG A 850 -5.27 -22.43 10.64
C ARG A 850 -5.34 -23.64 11.57
N LYS A 851 -5.51 -23.43 12.88
CA LYS A 851 -5.63 -24.51 13.87
C LYS A 851 -7.01 -25.18 13.85
N ASN A 852 -8.04 -24.48 13.36
CA ASN A 852 -9.32 -25.09 12.95
C ASN A 852 -10.05 -25.84 14.09
N HIS A 853 -10.00 -25.31 15.32
CA HIS A 853 -10.74 -25.86 16.47
C HIS A 853 -12.26 -25.95 16.23
N GLU A 854 -12.80 -25.15 15.30
CA GLU A 854 -14.20 -25.20 14.89
C GLU A 854 -14.69 -26.60 14.51
N VAL A 855 -13.88 -27.39 13.78
CA VAL A 855 -14.30 -28.72 13.32
C VAL A 855 -14.51 -29.68 14.50
N VAL A 856 -13.69 -29.57 15.55
CA VAL A 856 -13.80 -30.38 16.76
C VAL A 856 -14.97 -29.91 17.60
N ILE A 857 -15.20 -28.59 17.73
CA ILE A 857 -16.39 -28.06 18.42
C ILE A 857 -17.68 -28.58 17.77
N LYS A 858 -17.73 -28.64 16.43
CA LYS A 858 -18.85 -29.26 15.71
C LYS A 858 -18.93 -30.77 15.95
N ALA A 859 -17.80 -31.47 16.01
CA ALA A 859 -17.78 -32.89 16.37
C ALA A 859 -18.31 -33.14 17.80
N MET A 860 -17.97 -32.29 18.77
CA MET A 860 -18.52 -32.35 20.13
C MET A 860 -20.04 -32.24 20.15
N ALA A 861 -20.62 -31.39 19.28
CA ALA A 861 -22.07 -31.26 19.16
C ALA A 861 -22.73 -32.51 18.52
N LEU A 862 -22.00 -33.26 17.70
CA LEU A 862 -22.46 -34.52 17.11
C LEU A 862 -22.36 -35.71 18.07
N LEU A 863 -21.35 -35.74 18.94
CA LEU A 863 -21.16 -36.80 19.95
C LEU A 863 -22.30 -36.87 20.97
N GLN A 864 -22.86 -35.71 21.35
CA GLN A 864 -23.93 -35.58 22.35
C GLN A 864 -23.66 -36.29 23.70
N ASP A 865 -22.40 -36.52 24.06
CA ASP A 865 -21.99 -37.07 25.35
C ASP A 865 -21.34 -35.99 26.23
N HIS A 866 -21.95 -35.73 27.39
CA HIS A 866 -21.48 -34.72 28.33
C HIS A 866 -20.24 -35.14 29.13
N ASN A 867 -19.88 -36.42 29.16
CA ASN A 867 -18.66 -36.92 29.81
C ASN A 867 -17.42 -36.72 28.92
N ILE A 868 -17.60 -36.52 27.62
CA ILE A 868 -16.49 -36.21 26.72
C ILE A 868 -16.22 -34.71 26.76
N LYS A 869 -14.99 -34.33 27.10
CA LYS A 869 -14.55 -32.95 27.24
C LYS A 869 -13.52 -32.60 26.16
N TYR A 870 -13.51 -31.34 25.77
CA TYR A 870 -12.51 -30.77 24.86
C TYR A 870 -11.83 -29.56 25.49
N LEU A 871 -10.55 -29.72 25.82
CA LEU A 871 -9.68 -28.70 26.41
C LEU A 871 -8.84 -28.02 25.31
N ILE A 872 -9.04 -26.71 25.14
CA ILE A 872 -8.28 -25.88 24.21
C ILE A 872 -7.28 -25.03 25.01
N VAL A 873 -5.99 -25.32 24.83
CA VAL A 873 -4.87 -24.63 25.48
C VAL A 873 -4.18 -23.69 24.48
N GLY A 874 -4.23 -22.40 24.76
CA GLY A 874 -3.74 -21.32 23.91
C GLY A 874 -4.76 -20.19 23.76
N PHE A 875 -4.33 -19.12 23.09
CA PHE A 875 -5.16 -17.94 22.77
C PHE A 875 -4.95 -17.54 21.31
N GLY A 876 -5.83 -16.69 20.78
CA GLY A 876 -5.70 -16.20 19.40
C GLY A 876 -6.94 -15.48 18.89
N GLU A 877 -6.85 -15.00 17.65
CA GLU A 877 -7.84 -14.12 17.02
C GLU A 877 -9.24 -14.73 16.88
N GLU A 878 -9.34 -16.06 16.82
CA GLU A 878 -10.61 -16.77 16.64
C GLU A 878 -11.38 -17.05 17.94
N GLU A 879 -10.78 -16.79 19.10
CA GLU A 879 -11.32 -17.21 20.40
C GLU A 879 -12.74 -16.68 20.64
N LYS A 880 -12.99 -15.38 20.37
CA LYS A 880 -14.32 -14.77 20.54
C LYS A 880 -15.38 -15.38 19.62
N ARG A 881 -15.01 -15.80 18.41
CA ARG A 881 -15.93 -16.44 17.46
C ARG A 881 -16.24 -17.86 17.88
N LEU A 882 -15.21 -18.62 18.27
CA LEU A 882 -15.38 -20.02 18.69
C LEU A 882 -16.17 -20.12 20.01
N LYS A 883 -15.93 -19.24 20.98
CA LYS A 883 -16.75 -19.19 22.21
C LYS A 883 -18.23 -18.91 21.95
N ARG A 884 -18.57 -18.15 20.90
CA ARG A 884 -19.97 -17.97 20.45
C ARG A 884 -20.52 -19.25 19.84
N LEU A 885 -19.75 -19.90 18.96
CA LEU A 885 -20.13 -21.17 18.36
C LEU A 885 -20.39 -22.26 19.42
N VAL A 886 -19.56 -22.34 20.47
CA VAL A 886 -19.78 -23.26 21.59
C VAL A 886 -21.15 -23.06 22.23
N LYS A 887 -21.56 -21.80 22.45
CA LYS A 887 -22.88 -21.45 23.00
C LYS A 887 -24.01 -21.74 22.02
N GLU A 888 -23.83 -21.41 20.75
CA GLU A 888 -24.81 -21.65 19.68
C GLU A 888 -25.10 -23.14 19.50
N LEU A 889 -24.10 -24.00 19.69
CA LEU A 889 -24.23 -25.45 19.60
C LEU A 889 -24.58 -26.14 20.93
N GLY A 890 -24.70 -25.39 22.04
CA GLY A 890 -25.05 -25.94 23.35
C GLY A 890 -24.01 -26.90 23.95
N VAL A 891 -22.72 -26.71 23.63
CA VAL A 891 -21.61 -27.58 24.09
C VAL A 891 -20.70 -26.89 25.11
N ASP A 892 -21.20 -25.88 25.81
CA ASP A 892 -20.48 -25.10 26.81
C ASP A 892 -19.99 -25.93 28.00
N ASN A 893 -20.73 -26.95 28.40
CA ASN A 893 -20.32 -27.89 29.46
C ASN A 893 -19.25 -28.90 29.01
N CYS A 894 -18.98 -28.99 27.71
CA CYS A 894 -18.04 -29.94 27.12
C CYS A 894 -16.76 -29.27 26.61
N VAL A 895 -16.80 -27.99 26.20
CA VAL A 895 -15.65 -27.30 25.60
C VAL A 895 -15.10 -26.22 26.53
N ARG A 896 -13.81 -26.29 26.86
CA ARG A 896 -13.13 -25.35 27.76
C ARG A 896 -11.94 -24.67 27.08
N PHE A 897 -11.89 -23.34 27.17
CA PHE A 897 -10.75 -22.52 26.75
C PHE A 897 -10.00 -22.06 28.00
N VAL A 898 -8.71 -22.39 28.11
CA VAL A 898 -7.89 -22.03 29.28
C VAL A 898 -6.85 -20.94 29.00
N GLY A 899 -6.79 -20.42 27.77
CA GLY A 899 -5.83 -19.37 27.41
C GLY A 899 -4.40 -19.88 27.38
N TYR A 900 -3.43 -18.96 27.47
CA TYR A 900 -2.01 -19.30 27.59
C TYR A 900 -1.73 -20.03 28.90
N ARG A 901 -0.90 -21.08 28.83
CA ARG A 901 -0.46 -21.89 29.97
C ARG A 901 1.01 -22.22 29.79
N SER A 902 1.80 -22.11 30.85
CA SER A 902 3.22 -22.50 30.88
C SER A 902 3.44 -23.98 31.19
N ASP A 903 2.43 -24.64 31.77
CA ASP A 903 2.46 -26.02 32.26
C ASP A 903 1.85 -27.03 31.26
N VAL A 904 1.95 -26.75 29.95
CA VAL A 904 1.38 -27.60 28.89
C VAL A 904 1.85 -29.07 29.01
N LYS A 905 3.13 -29.29 29.32
CA LYS A 905 3.70 -30.63 29.48
C LYS A 905 3.03 -31.40 30.63
N GLU A 906 2.68 -30.71 31.72
CA GLU A 906 1.91 -31.32 32.82
C GLU A 906 0.49 -31.68 32.37
N LEU A 907 -0.17 -30.76 31.66
CA LEU A 907 -1.53 -30.97 31.16
C LEU A 907 -1.63 -32.19 30.23
N LEU A 908 -0.60 -32.48 29.44
CA LEU A 908 -0.59 -33.68 28.59
C LEU A 908 -0.65 -34.99 29.40
N HIS A 909 -0.20 -35.03 30.65
CA HIS A 909 -0.24 -36.23 31.50
C HIS A 909 -1.61 -36.48 32.14
N VAL A 910 -2.48 -35.46 32.17
CA VAL A 910 -3.73 -35.48 32.94
C VAL A 910 -4.98 -35.54 32.06
N VAL A 911 -4.79 -35.52 30.75
CA VAL A 911 -5.83 -35.74 29.73
C VAL A 911 -5.79 -37.19 29.22
N ASP A 912 -6.80 -37.58 28.44
CA ASP A 912 -6.98 -38.96 28.00
C ASP A 912 -6.52 -39.18 26.57
N ALA A 913 -6.73 -38.19 25.70
CA ALA A 913 -6.34 -38.21 24.30
C ALA A 913 -6.02 -36.81 23.77
N PHE A 914 -5.37 -36.75 22.61
CA PHE A 914 -5.02 -35.50 21.94
C PHE A 914 -5.72 -35.39 20.59
N VAL A 915 -6.27 -34.22 20.29
CA VAL A 915 -6.90 -33.92 19.00
C VAL A 915 -6.18 -32.75 18.34
N PHE A 916 -5.89 -32.84 17.05
CA PHE A 916 -5.10 -31.84 16.33
C PHE A 916 -5.70 -31.52 14.95
N PRO A 917 -6.72 -30.63 14.91
CA PRO A 917 -7.57 -30.43 13.73
C PRO A 917 -7.02 -29.46 12.68
N SER A 918 -5.74 -29.09 12.79
CA SER A 918 -5.10 -28.06 11.95
C SER A 918 -5.29 -28.28 10.45
N ARG A 919 -5.40 -27.18 9.70
CA ARG A 919 -5.44 -27.15 8.22
C ARG A 919 -4.06 -27.06 7.58
N GLN A 920 -3.07 -26.56 8.31
CA GLN A 920 -1.71 -26.41 7.80
C GLN A 920 -0.69 -26.56 8.93
N GLU A 921 0.24 -27.48 8.76
CA GLU A 921 1.35 -27.76 9.68
C GLU A 921 2.61 -28.16 8.91
N GLY A 922 3.77 -27.66 9.35
CA GLY A 922 5.08 -28.07 8.84
C GLY A 922 5.49 -29.40 9.47
N LEU A 923 5.91 -29.35 10.73
CA LEU A 923 6.04 -30.50 11.62
C LEU A 923 5.66 -30.06 13.05
N PRO A 924 4.53 -30.52 13.61
CA PRO A 924 3.98 -29.93 14.82
C PRO A 924 4.62 -30.44 16.12
N VAL A 925 5.27 -29.54 16.86
CA VAL A 925 5.84 -29.83 18.19
C VAL A 925 4.78 -30.29 19.19
N ALA A 926 3.63 -29.60 19.27
CA ALA A 926 2.55 -29.99 20.18
C ALA A 926 2.06 -31.44 19.99
N LEU A 927 2.07 -31.94 18.75
CA LEU A 927 1.71 -33.33 18.47
C LEU A 927 2.82 -34.29 18.91
N MET A 928 4.09 -33.91 18.68
CA MET A 928 5.25 -34.65 19.13
C MET A 928 5.30 -34.79 20.66
N GLU A 929 4.98 -33.71 21.40
CA GLU A 929 4.89 -33.73 22.86
C GLU A 929 3.79 -34.66 23.35
N ALA A 930 2.59 -34.61 22.73
CA ALA A 930 1.51 -35.54 23.04
C ALA A 930 1.89 -37.02 22.77
N MET A 931 2.65 -37.27 21.70
CA MET A 931 3.17 -38.61 21.39
C MET A 931 4.24 -39.08 22.40
N ALA A 932 5.05 -38.16 22.94
CA ALA A 932 6.07 -38.47 23.95
C ALA A 932 5.45 -38.99 25.26
N VAL A 933 4.34 -38.38 25.69
CA VAL A 933 3.51 -38.92 26.80
C VAL A 933 2.87 -40.26 26.41
N GLY A 934 2.58 -40.44 25.12
CA GLY A 934 1.93 -41.64 24.59
C GLY A 934 0.41 -41.49 24.49
N LEU A 935 -0.11 -40.27 24.34
CA LEU A 935 -1.56 -40.07 24.19
C LEU A 935 -2.07 -40.68 22.87
N PRO A 936 -3.27 -41.30 22.85
CA PRO A 936 -4.00 -41.59 21.62
C PRO A 936 -4.33 -40.30 20.88
N ILE A 937 -4.28 -40.33 19.54
CA ILE A 937 -4.32 -39.11 18.71
C ILE A 937 -5.41 -39.18 17.65
N VAL A 938 -6.16 -38.09 17.49
CA VAL A 938 -6.92 -37.79 16.26
C VAL A 938 -6.33 -36.55 15.61
N ALA A 939 -5.85 -36.63 14.38
CA ALA A 939 -5.22 -35.51 13.70
C ALA A 939 -5.73 -35.35 12.27
N SER A 940 -5.72 -34.11 11.77
CA SER A 940 -6.01 -33.86 10.36
C SER A 940 -4.99 -34.56 9.44
N ARG A 941 -5.44 -35.11 8.31
CA ARG A 941 -4.63 -35.74 7.26
C ARG A 941 -3.92 -34.69 6.41
N ILE A 942 -2.96 -34.02 7.02
CA ILE A 942 -2.16 -32.96 6.41
C ILE A 942 -0.67 -33.18 6.68
N ARG A 943 0.19 -32.75 5.75
CA ARG A 943 1.68 -32.71 5.82
C ARG A 943 2.32 -33.30 7.08
N GLY A 944 2.73 -32.45 8.04
CA GLY A 944 3.51 -32.86 9.21
C GLY A 944 2.81 -33.88 10.10
N ASN A 945 1.47 -33.92 10.10
CA ASN A 945 0.72 -34.92 10.86
C ASN A 945 0.90 -36.32 10.24
N VAL A 946 0.94 -36.42 8.91
CA VAL A 946 1.12 -37.70 8.20
C VAL A 946 2.51 -38.28 8.43
N ASP A 947 3.52 -37.44 8.63
CA ASP A 947 4.87 -37.90 8.98
C ASP A 947 4.91 -38.53 10.38
N LEU A 948 4.11 -38.00 11.31
CA LEU A 948 4.06 -38.40 12.71
C LEU A 948 3.09 -39.56 12.98
N ILE A 949 1.93 -39.60 12.32
CA ILE A 949 0.85 -40.55 12.60
C ILE A 949 0.69 -41.55 11.44
N ALA A 950 0.82 -42.83 11.77
CA ALA A 950 0.37 -43.94 10.95
C ALA A 950 -1.09 -44.25 11.33
N ASP A 951 -1.98 -43.99 10.37
CA ASP A 951 -3.43 -44.11 10.52
C ASP A 951 -3.86 -45.51 11.01
N GLY A 952 -4.65 -45.56 12.07
CA GLY A 952 -5.12 -46.78 12.73
C GLY A 952 -4.07 -47.51 13.58
N VAL A 953 -2.82 -47.04 13.63
CA VAL A 953 -1.73 -47.69 14.39
C VAL A 953 -1.38 -46.90 15.65
N ASN A 954 -1.02 -45.62 15.49
CA ASN A 954 -0.67 -44.73 16.61
C ASN A 954 -1.58 -43.50 16.68
N GLY A 955 -2.70 -43.53 15.96
CA GLY A 955 -3.72 -42.49 15.94
C GLY A 955 -4.54 -42.55 14.65
N TYR A 956 -5.54 -41.69 14.54
CA TYR A 956 -6.41 -41.59 13.37
C TYR A 956 -6.13 -40.32 12.57
N LEU A 957 -6.08 -40.46 11.24
CA LEU A 957 -5.93 -39.35 10.30
C LEU A 957 -7.26 -39.07 9.57
N VAL A 958 -7.82 -37.89 9.80
CA VAL A 958 -9.16 -37.50 9.30
C VAL A 958 -9.09 -36.26 8.40
N ASP A 959 -10.10 -36.04 7.56
CA ASP A 959 -10.20 -34.81 6.76
C ASP A 959 -10.45 -33.59 7.67
N CYS A 960 -9.66 -32.51 7.50
CA CYS A 960 -9.71 -31.33 8.37
C CYS A 960 -11.04 -30.57 8.32
N ASP A 961 -11.84 -30.72 7.28
CA ASP A 961 -13.11 -29.99 7.12
C ASP A 961 -14.35 -30.88 7.34
N LYS A 962 -14.18 -32.10 7.89
CA LYS A 962 -15.27 -33.07 8.10
C LYS A 962 -15.49 -33.41 9.59
N PRO A 963 -16.40 -32.69 10.28
CA PRO A 963 -16.74 -32.97 11.68
C PRO A 963 -17.17 -34.42 11.93
N GLU A 964 -17.82 -35.06 10.97
CA GLU A 964 -18.32 -36.43 11.09
C GLU A 964 -17.18 -37.45 11.21
N GLN A 965 -16.05 -37.20 10.53
CA GLN A 965 -14.87 -38.05 10.63
C GLN A 965 -14.16 -37.86 11.97
N PHE A 966 -14.07 -36.63 12.47
CA PHE A 966 -13.56 -36.36 13.82
C PHE A 966 -14.41 -37.05 14.87
N THR A 967 -15.74 -36.93 14.76
CA THR A 967 -16.72 -37.58 15.65
C THR A 967 -16.44 -39.08 15.73
N LYS A 968 -16.44 -39.77 14.58
CA LYS A 968 -16.20 -41.21 14.51
C LYS A 968 -14.83 -41.63 15.08
N ALA A 969 -13.76 -40.89 14.78
CA ALA A 969 -12.42 -41.20 15.27
C ALA A 969 -12.31 -40.97 16.80
N MET A 970 -12.99 -39.94 17.33
CA MET A 970 -13.05 -39.67 18.76
C MET A 970 -13.84 -40.76 19.49
N GLU A 971 -15.00 -41.17 18.97
CA GLU A 971 -15.78 -42.31 19.50
C GLU A 971 -14.94 -43.59 19.55
N GLN A 972 -14.18 -43.87 18.48
CA GLN A 972 -13.31 -45.04 18.45
C GLN A 972 -12.26 -44.99 19.56
N ILE A 973 -11.63 -43.84 19.81
CA ILE A 973 -10.66 -43.69 20.91
C ILE A 973 -11.33 -43.87 22.28
N VAL A 974 -12.54 -43.35 22.47
CA VAL A 974 -13.27 -43.45 23.74
C VAL A 974 -13.70 -44.90 24.02
N CYS A 975 -14.12 -45.64 22.99
CA CYS A 975 -14.70 -46.97 23.14
C CYS A 975 -13.71 -48.14 22.98
N SER A 976 -12.45 -47.91 22.60
CA SER A 976 -11.47 -48.96 22.36
C SER A 976 -10.34 -49.00 23.38
N ASP A 977 -9.69 -50.16 23.53
CA ASP A 977 -8.41 -50.24 24.23
C ASP A 977 -7.33 -49.55 23.38
N THR A 978 -6.80 -48.45 23.91
CA THR A 978 -5.79 -47.63 23.24
C THR A 978 -4.35 -47.98 23.64
N SER A 979 -4.14 -48.95 24.54
CA SER A 979 -2.81 -49.36 25.04
C SER A 979 -1.77 -49.54 23.93
N GLY A 980 -2.12 -50.28 22.87
CA GLY A 980 -1.26 -50.49 21.70
C GLY A 980 -0.93 -49.19 20.93
N MET A 981 -1.88 -48.25 20.84
CA MET A 981 -1.63 -46.93 20.22
C MET A 981 -0.67 -46.10 21.06
N ARG A 982 -0.81 -46.15 22.40
CA ARG A 982 0.06 -45.42 23.33
C ARG A 982 1.52 -45.88 23.20
N GLU A 983 1.75 -47.19 23.20
CA GLU A 983 3.08 -47.76 22.98
C GLU A 983 3.64 -47.45 21.59
N ALA A 984 2.79 -47.48 20.55
CA ALA A 984 3.20 -47.14 19.19
C ALA A 984 3.64 -45.67 19.08
N ASN A 985 2.96 -44.76 19.77
CA ASN A 985 3.36 -43.35 19.85
C ASN A 985 4.72 -43.18 20.52
N GLN A 986 4.91 -43.76 21.71
CA GLN A 986 6.18 -43.66 22.45
C GLN A 986 7.36 -44.30 21.69
N ARG A 987 7.14 -45.37 20.92
CA ARG A 987 8.19 -45.96 20.06
C ARG A 987 8.52 -45.09 18.86
N ARG A 988 7.50 -44.55 18.20
CA ARG A 988 7.67 -43.80 16.94
C ARG A 988 8.32 -42.44 17.18
N ILE A 989 7.99 -41.77 18.28
CA ILE A 989 8.47 -40.42 18.57
C ILE A 989 9.98 -40.37 18.81
N ASN A 990 10.62 -41.46 19.23
CA ASN A 990 12.09 -41.56 19.40
C ASN A 990 12.91 -41.17 18.16
N ARG A 991 12.32 -41.21 16.96
CA ARG A 991 12.97 -40.74 15.72
C ARG A 991 13.10 -39.22 15.63
N PHE A 992 12.37 -38.51 16.47
CA PHE A 992 12.26 -37.06 16.55
C PHE A 992 12.85 -36.53 17.86
N ASP A 993 13.65 -37.34 18.56
CA ASP A 993 14.35 -36.87 19.76
C ASP A 993 15.36 -35.76 19.40
N THR A 994 15.42 -34.73 20.24
CA THR A 994 16.34 -33.60 20.06
C THR A 994 17.79 -34.05 19.90
N SER A 995 18.25 -35.09 20.62
CA SER A 995 19.62 -35.60 20.50
C SER A 995 19.92 -36.17 19.10
N ALA A 996 18.94 -36.86 18.50
CA ALA A 996 19.07 -37.43 17.16
C ALA A 996 19.06 -36.33 16.08
N VAL A 997 18.24 -35.30 16.26
CA VAL A 997 18.19 -34.10 15.39
C VAL A 997 19.50 -33.33 15.47
N ASN A 998 20.00 -33.05 16.67
CA ASN A 998 21.22 -32.27 16.90
C ASN A 998 22.46 -32.99 16.34
N LYS A 999 22.54 -34.33 16.47
CA LYS A 999 23.58 -35.13 15.81
C LYS A 999 23.55 -35.02 14.29
N LYS A 1000 22.35 -34.91 13.69
CA LYS A 1000 22.20 -34.72 12.24
C LYS A 1000 22.58 -33.30 11.81
N MET A 1001 22.17 -32.28 12.57
CA MET A 1001 22.52 -30.88 12.30
C MET A 1001 24.02 -30.63 12.43
N THR A 1002 24.67 -31.18 13.46
CA THR A 1002 26.13 -31.11 13.65
C THR A 1002 26.88 -31.60 12.40
N ARG A 1003 26.54 -32.79 11.90
CA ARG A 1003 27.12 -33.34 10.66
C ARG A 1003 26.87 -32.47 9.44
N LEU A 1004 25.72 -31.80 9.36
CA LEU A 1004 25.42 -30.89 8.24
C LEU A 1004 26.28 -29.63 8.28
N TYR A 1005 26.51 -29.05 9.47
CA TYR A 1005 27.40 -27.91 9.63
C TYR A 1005 28.85 -28.28 9.35
N GLU A 1006 29.32 -29.44 9.80
CA GLU A 1006 30.67 -29.94 9.53
C GLU A 1006 30.93 -30.21 8.04
N THR A 1007 29.93 -30.71 7.31
CA THR A 1007 30.10 -31.10 5.89
C THR A 1007 29.88 -29.97 4.89
N ILE A 1008 29.25 -28.87 5.28
CA ILE A 1008 29.01 -27.72 4.40
C ILE A 1008 30.09 -26.65 4.51
N ALA A 1009 30.72 -26.54 5.69
CA ALA A 1009 31.93 -25.77 5.93
C ALA A 1009 33.04 -26.21 4.98
#